data_AF-A0A9P9JDX0-F1
#
_entry.id   AF-A0A9P9JDX0-F1
#
_cell.length_a   1.000
_cell.length_b   1.000
_cell.length_c   1.000
_cell.angle_alpha   90.00
_cell.angle_beta   90.00
_cell.angle_gamma   90.00
#
_symmetry.space_group_name_H-M   'P 1'
#
loop_
_entity.id
_entity.type
_entity.pdbx_description
1 polymer ?
#
loop_
_entity_poly.entity_id
_entity_poly.type
_entity_poly.pdbx_seq_one_letter_code
_entity_poly.pdbx_strand_id
1 'polypeptide(L)'
;MQAEEERSVDDSTSLTTRLLQYANEKPAEFLNFLRSSWESDAATLSGNAVAVAMLKDIKVLCESGDRLPLTRTYLPVPKLVSLCEGYMLENERFPFLKLRKPPTTDDDLGSWAFLESHLCVGTRNDLGFYLDILRSIRQKNNRDQVKLPRRILQLYLRIHAACEASNDALKAQQKVREAFDKSDLILRHGWWHSLSTCFLELPGRPRGWTFVFPPEESWNATDAECAELRQFYQQTLKIPNGVSLQDILDRLDVARADHSPHPNFRLEKLYSAIDEMLPSLSEKSVEDLRTSFEEKPYIRVLSNGSTAWHKLSTCIWAPGLDIPGKVDLSNDYSRLESFFTGSLKVSSGFRMVYEHLINLDPKATSVKAVKEMIWSLNGSLSEHGHLLDPKPFLSSSVFPVRNNNDEVNLTSAETEFSIPDREFLQEQFSGMVEMLDFTAHEVWLLEPLMVWAGLESRYLSWNVVEASYLDGAAPKATRGGFSAARSRGLVRVACHFRSPRVKNLAGKYAVISKLEKTLFFQTEAMFLQLALSTDNNGVTTVDKIPCQLHVEDCDDQLKIYMPPGEEAQEFCIASKLPRRLVEWIMTDPASEVIGRVDEVAVSLFKTLMTIRDSLIDSILDAEGIVKVDGLALPAEER
;
A
#
# COMPACT_ATOMS: atom_id res chain seq x y z
N MET A 1 23.01 83.81 -20.56
CA MET A 1 21.97 82.84 -20.18
C MET A 1 22.43 81.38 -20.30
N GLN A 2 23.28 80.99 -21.27
CA GLN A 2 23.89 79.63 -21.30
C GLN A 2 25.22 79.49 -20.52
N ALA A 3 25.88 80.60 -20.15
CA ALA A 3 27.15 80.55 -19.41
C ALA A 3 27.01 80.52 -17.87
N GLU A 4 25.79 80.68 -17.33
CA GLU A 4 25.50 80.52 -15.89
C GLU A 4 25.05 79.09 -15.53
N GLU A 5 24.52 78.33 -16.49
CA GLU A 5 24.17 76.91 -16.30
C GLU A 5 25.41 76.00 -16.26
N GLU A 6 26.43 76.24 -17.11
CA GLU A 6 27.64 75.39 -17.13
C GLU A 6 28.56 75.56 -15.90
N ARG A 7 28.59 76.75 -15.28
CA ARG A 7 29.34 76.98 -14.02
C ARG A 7 28.66 76.38 -12.79
N SER A 8 27.33 76.27 -12.79
CA SER A 8 26.55 75.71 -11.68
C SER A 8 26.65 74.18 -11.57
N VAL A 9 26.76 73.49 -12.71
CA VAL A 9 26.84 72.02 -12.77
C VAL A 9 28.20 71.52 -12.27
N ASP A 10 29.30 72.19 -12.62
CA ASP A 10 30.67 71.77 -12.26
C ASP A 10 30.95 71.90 -10.74
N ASP A 11 30.43 72.95 -10.10
CA ASP A 11 30.60 73.20 -8.65
C ASP A 11 29.74 72.24 -7.79
N SER A 12 28.56 71.85 -8.27
CA SER A 12 27.68 70.89 -7.59
C SER A 12 28.24 69.46 -7.58
N THR A 13 28.97 69.09 -8.63
CA THR A 13 29.62 67.78 -8.77
C THR A 13 30.82 67.68 -7.82
N SER A 14 31.60 68.76 -7.71
CA SER A 14 32.68 68.93 -6.71
C SER A 14 32.17 68.81 -5.27
N LEU A 15 31.07 69.47 -4.92
CA LEU A 15 30.49 69.42 -3.57
C LEU A 15 29.97 68.01 -3.21
N THR A 16 29.31 67.33 -4.16
CA THR A 16 28.77 65.97 -3.95
C THR A 16 29.89 64.94 -3.78
N THR A 17 30.99 65.04 -4.55
CA THR A 17 32.18 64.20 -4.37
C THR A 17 32.84 64.43 -3.01
N ARG A 18 32.90 65.68 -2.52
CA ARG A 18 33.41 66.00 -1.17
C ARG A 18 32.54 65.43 -0.07
N LEU A 19 31.21 65.47 -0.22
CA LEU A 19 30.26 64.87 0.71
C LEU A 19 30.42 63.34 0.77
N LEU A 20 30.60 62.68 -0.37
CA LEU A 20 30.86 61.23 -0.45
C LEU A 20 32.18 60.85 0.22
N GLN A 21 33.25 61.61 -0.03
CA GLN A 21 34.55 61.38 0.60
C GLN A 21 34.44 61.56 2.13
N TYR A 22 33.77 62.62 2.58
CA TYR A 22 33.58 62.88 4.02
C TYR A 22 32.73 61.82 4.72
N ALA A 23 31.68 61.31 4.05
CA ALA A 23 30.87 60.20 4.57
C ALA A 23 31.70 58.94 4.84
N ASN A 24 32.71 58.68 4.00
CA ASN A 24 33.59 57.53 4.14
C ASN A 24 34.67 57.73 5.22
N GLU A 25 35.32 58.89 5.24
CA GLU A 25 36.41 59.23 6.17
C GLU A 25 35.91 59.48 7.60
N LYS A 26 34.76 60.16 7.75
CA LYS A 26 34.20 60.61 9.04
C LYS A 26 32.70 60.32 9.16
N PRO A 27 32.30 59.04 9.20
CA PRO A 27 30.90 58.61 9.22
C PRO A 27 30.10 59.15 10.43
N ALA A 28 30.74 59.30 11.59
CA ALA A 28 30.09 59.78 12.81
C ALA A 28 29.84 61.30 12.81
N GLU A 29 30.55 62.04 11.96
CA GLU A 29 30.41 63.49 11.84
C GLU A 29 29.58 63.90 10.60
N PHE A 30 29.44 62.99 9.64
CA PHE A 30 28.83 63.24 8.34
C PHE A 30 27.43 63.85 8.42
N LEU A 31 26.51 63.31 9.23
CA LEU A 31 25.14 63.84 9.29
C LEU A 31 25.11 65.29 9.81
N ASN A 32 25.99 65.65 10.74
CA ASN A 32 26.07 67.03 11.23
C ASN A 32 26.73 67.94 10.18
N PHE A 33 27.73 67.45 9.45
CA PHE A 33 28.34 68.18 8.33
C PHE A 33 27.34 68.41 7.20
N LEU A 34 26.56 67.37 6.85
CA LEU A 34 25.49 67.45 5.87
C LEU A 34 24.45 68.48 6.29
N ARG A 35 24.06 68.51 7.58
CA ARG A 35 23.15 69.51 8.12
C ARG A 35 23.66 70.94 7.95
N SER A 36 24.89 71.22 8.36
CA SER A 36 25.48 72.57 8.23
C SER A 36 25.67 73.00 6.77
N SER A 37 26.00 72.04 5.89
CA SER A 37 26.10 72.30 4.45
C SER A 37 24.72 72.54 3.82
N TRP A 38 23.69 71.83 4.29
CA TRP A 38 22.31 72.04 3.86
C TRP A 38 21.76 73.39 4.29
N GLU A 39 22.09 73.87 5.49
CA GLU A 39 21.72 75.22 5.96
C GLU A 39 22.32 76.33 5.08
N SER A 40 23.46 76.08 4.41
CA SER A 40 24.15 77.08 3.56
C SER A 40 23.79 76.96 2.07
N ASP A 41 23.65 75.74 1.55
CA ASP A 41 23.54 75.44 0.11
C ASP A 41 22.24 74.70 -0.28
N ALA A 42 21.19 74.78 0.56
CA ALA A 42 19.91 74.06 0.36
C ALA A 42 19.33 74.20 -1.06
N ALA A 43 19.33 75.41 -1.63
CA ALA A 43 18.74 75.67 -2.94
C ALA A 43 19.49 74.96 -4.08
N THR A 44 20.83 74.95 -4.01
CA THR A 44 21.71 74.30 -4.98
C THR A 44 21.63 72.77 -4.89
N LEU A 45 21.57 72.23 -3.68
CA LEU A 45 21.50 70.78 -3.44
C LEU A 45 20.12 70.19 -3.73
N SER A 46 19.04 70.85 -3.32
CA SER A 46 17.67 70.36 -3.54
C SER A 46 17.20 70.52 -5.00
N GLY A 47 17.75 71.50 -5.74
CA GLY A 47 17.46 71.72 -7.15
C GLY A 47 18.17 70.74 -8.11
N ASN A 48 19.18 70.00 -7.64
CA ASN A 48 19.91 69.03 -8.45
C ASN A 48 19.45 67.59 -8.16
N ALA A 49 18.66 67.03 -9.08
CA ALA A 49 18.12 65.68 -8.95
C ALA A 49 19.19 64.59 -8.84
N VAL A 50 20.35 64.75 -9.51
CA VAL A 50 21.46 63.80 -9.47
C VAL A 50 22.13 63.82 -8.09
N ALA A 51 22.37 65.01 -7.54
CA ALA A 51 22.94 65.17 -6.20
C ALA A 51 22.02 64.57 -5.13
N VAL A 52 20.71 64.84 -5.20
CA VAL A 52 19.72 64.26 -4.28
C VAL A 52 19.67 62.73 -4.39
N ALA A 53 19.71 62.18 -5.61
CA ALA A 53 19.75 60.73 -5.81
C ALA A 53 21.03 60.09 -5.23
N MET A 54 22.19 60.72 -5.43
CA MET A 54 23.44 60.25 -4.82
C MET A 54 23.38 60.31 -3.29
N LEU A 55 22.90 61.41 -2.72
CA LEU A 55 22.76 61.57 -1.27
C LEU A 55 21.84 60.51 -0.65
N LYS A 56 20.74 60.19 -1.31
CA LYS A 56 19.80 59.14 -0.89
C LYS A 56 20.45 57.76 -0.73
N ASP A 57 21.47 57.46 -1.53
CA ASP A 57 22.18 56.19 -1.52
C ASP A 57 23.42 56.17 -0.60
N ILE A 58 23.81 57.32 -0.03
CA ILE A 58 24.94 57.39 0.90
C ILE A 58 24.66 56.57 2.15
N LYS A 59 25.63 55.70 2.48
CA LYS A 59 25.59 54.90 3.71
C LYS A 59 25.98 55.73 4.92
N VAL A 60 25.04 55.92 5.83
CA VAL A 60 25.19 56.72 7.05
C VAL A 60 25.14 55.86 8.30
N LEU A 61 25.78 56.34 9.37
CA LEU A 61 25.89 55.62 10.63
C LEU A 61 24.55 55.63 11.39
N CYS A 62 24.06 54.44 11.72
CA CYS A 62 22.88 54.24 12.55
C CYS A 62 23.26 54.04 14.03
N GLU A 63 22.30 54.21 14.94
CA GLU A 63 22.46 53.90 16.37
C GLU A 63 22.83 52.43 16.59
N SER A 64 22.40 51.56 15.66
CA SER A 64 22.77 50.15 15.65
C SER A 64 24.27 49.89 15.43
N GLY A 65 25.03 50.89 14.99
CA GLY A 65 26.43 50.75 14.56
C GLY A 65 26.58 50.37 13.08
N ASP A 66 25.49 50.00 12.40
CA ASP A 66 25.50 49.67 10.98
C ASP A 66 25.55 50.93 10.12
N ARG A 67 26.06 50.79 8.88
CA ARG A 67 26.01 51.85 7.86
C ARG A 67 25.01 51.50 6.78
N LEU A 68 23.92 52.26 6.68
CA LEU A 68 22.81 52.00 5.76
C LEU A 68 22.52 53.22 4.88
N PRO A 69 22.05 53.02 3.63
CA PRO A 69 21.61 54.12 2.77
C PRO A 69 20.58 55.00 3.47
N LEU A 70 20.63 56.32 3.29
CA LEU A 70 19.69 57.27 3.91
C LEU A 70 18.23 56.89 3.66
N THR A 71 17.90 56.41 2.46
CA THR A 71 16.55 55.92 2.09
C THR A 71 16.04 54.72 2.90
N ARG A 72 16.91 54.04 3.64
CA ARG A 72 16.58 52.88 4.49
C ARG A 72 16.73 53.17 5.98
N THR A 73 16.74 54.45 6.36
CA THR A 73 16.95 54.91 7.74
C THR A 73 15.78 55.75 8.23
N TYR A 74 15.68 55.88 9.55
CA TYR A 74 14.63 56.62 10.23
C TYR A 74 15.22 57.67 11.19
N LEU A 75 14.52 58.78 11.37
CA LEU A 75 14.84 59.71 12.45
C LEU A 75 14.42 59.10 13.80
N PRO A 76 15.27 59.20 14.85
CA PRO A 76 14.94 58.74 16.20
C PRO A 76 13.96 59.72 16.89
N VAL A 77 12.75 59.87 16.34
CA VAL A 77 11.69 60.66 16.97
C VAL A 77 11.05 59.84 18.11
N PRO A 78 10.66 60.46 19.24
CA PRO A 78 10.21 59.75 20.45
C PRO A 78 9.16 58.67 20.20
N LYS A 79 8.15 58.94 19.38
CA LYS A 79 7.07 57.99 19.07
C LYS A 79 7.55 56.76 18.32
N LEU A 80 8.46 56.91 17.35
CA LEU A 80 8.99 55.78 16.60
C LEU A 80 9.90 54.92 17.48
N VAL A 81 10.73 55.56 18.32
CA VAL A 81 11.59 54.86 19.28
C VAL A 81 10.74 54.02 20.23
N SER A 82 9.71 54.61 20.84
CA SER A 82 8.79 53.89 21.73
C SER A 82 8.07 52.72 21.06
N LEU A 83 7.64 52.89 19.79
CA LEU A 83 7.04 51.80 19.04
C LEU A 83 8.03 50.66 18.75
N CYS A 84 9.27 50.98 18.39
CA CYS A 84 10.32 49.98 18.17
C CYS A 84 10.64 49.22 19.46
N GLU A 85 10.77 49.90 20.60
CA GLU A 85 10.98 49.28 21.91
C GLU A 85 9.86 48.32 22.30
N GLY A 86 8.62 48.60 21.88
CA GLY A 86 7.48 47.70 22.10
C GLY A 86 7.52 46.40 21.30
N TYR A 87 8.21 46.36 20.16
CA TYR A 87 8.25 45.19 19.27
C TYR A 87 9.60 44.47 19.22
N MET A 88 10.71 45.17 19.41
CA MET A 88 12.07 44.66 19.18
C MET A 88 12.78 44.34 20.49
N LEU A 89 13.54 43.25 20.52
CA LEU A 89 14.37 42.87 21.68
C LEU A 89 15.72 43.61 21.65
N GLU A 90 16.44 43.63 22.77
CA GLU A 90 17.71 44.37 22.91
C GLU A 90 18.78 44.03 21.84
N ASN A 91 18.79 42.81 21.34
CA ASN A 91 19.70 42.35 20.28
C ASN A 91 19.20 42.65 18.85
N GLU A 92 17.94 43.09 18.71
CA GLU A 92 17.31 43.45 17.46
C GLU A 92 17.32 44.96 17.31
N ARG A 93 18.12 45.46 16.37
CA ARG A 93 18.33 46.90 16.22
C ARG A 93 17.60 47.43 14.99
N PHE A 94 16.93 48.56 15.16
CA PHE A 94 16.25 49.30 14.09
C PHE A 94 17.20 50.35 13.48
N PRO A 95 17.09 50.69 12.18
CA PRO A 95 18.00 51.64 11.52
C PRO A 95 17.68 53.11 11.82
N PHE A 96 17.68 53.48 13.11
CA PHE A 96 17.63 54.88 13.53
C PHE A 96 18.97 55.58 13.26
N LEU A 97 18.92 56.80 12.74
CA LEU A 97 20.11 57.62 12.48
C LEU A 97 20.83 58.00 13.77
N LYS A 98 22.16 57.86 13.79
CA LYS A 98 22.98 58.30 14.94
C LYS A 98 23.20 59.80 14.88
N LEU A 99 22.39 60.55 15.63
CA LEU A 99 22.46 62.02 15.68
C LEU A 99 23.13 62.51 16.96
N ARG A 100 23.90 63.60 16.88
CA ARG A 100 24.46 64.26 18.10
C ARG A 100 23.36 64.93 18.93
N LYS A 101 22.33 65.44 18.26
CA LYS A 101 21.16 66.10 18.84
C LYS A 101 19.91 65.57 18.11
N PRO A 102 19.32 64.46 18.58
CA PRO A 102 18.10 63.93 18.00
C PRO A 102 16.90 64.87 18.26
N PRO A 103 15.83 64.79 17.45
CA PRO A 103 14.59 65.51 17.71
C PRO A 103 14.00 65.13 19.08
N THR A 104 13.57 66.13 19.85
CA THR A 104 12.99 65.93 21.19
C THR A 104 11.47 65.77 21.18
N THR A 105 10.82 66.13 20.07
CA THR A 105 9.37 66.11 19.88
C THR A 105 9.04 65.55 18.50
N ASP A 106 7.90 64.88 18.35
CA ASP A 106 7.50 64.28 17.07
C ASP A 106 7.10 65.32 16.01
N ASP A 107 6.55 66.48 16.43
CA ASP A 107 6.01 67.50 15.51
C ASP A 107 7.07 68.51 15.02
N ASP A 108 8.22 68.61 15.71
CA ASP A 108 9.32 69.52 15.35
C ASP A 108 10.60 68.73 15.07
N LEU A 109 10.88 68.53 13.78
CA LEU A 109 12.11 67.92 13.30
C LEU A 109 13.29 68.91 13.30
N GLY A 110 13.03 70.20 13.55
CA GLY A 110 14.01 71.27 13.59
C GLY A 110 14.92 71.29 12.37
N SER A 111 16.23 71.38 12.62
CA SER A 111 17.28 71.38 11.57
C SER A 111 17.37 70.07 10.76
N TRP A 112 16.59 69.04 11.09
CA TRP A 112 16.61 67.74 10.40
C TRP A 112 15.44 67.54 9.43
N ALA A 113 14.53 68.51 9.30
CA ALA A 113 13.35 68.41 8.42
C ALA A 113 13.70 68.14 6.93
N PHE A 114 14.89 68.55 6.48
CA PHE A 114 15.36 68.28 5.12
C PHE A 114 15.57 66.78 4.83
N LEU A 115 15.86 65.98 5.86
CA LEU A 115 16.06 64.53 5.73
C LEU A 115 14.77 63.81 5.32
N GLU A 116 13.62 64.21 5.88
CA GLU A 116 12.30 63.70 5.45
C GLU A 116 11.95 64.23 4.06
N SER A 117 11.96 65.55 3.90
CA SER A 117 11.39 66.23 2.74
C SER A 117 12.15 66.01 1.43
N HIS A 118 13.49 65.86 1.49
CA HIS A 118 14.31 65.73 0.28
C HIS A 118 15.04 64.39 0.17
N LEU A 119 15.38 63.76 1.29
CA LEU A 119 16.25 62.57 1.34
C LEU A 119 15.55 61.27 1.73
N CYS A 120 14.21 61.30 1.87
CA CYS A 120 13.37 60.14 2.11
C CYS A 120 13.72 59.35 3.38
N VAL A 121 14.24 60.02 4.41
CA VAL A 121 14.41 59.43 5.74
C VAL A 121 13.03 59.32 6.40
N GLY A 122 12.74 58.16 6.98
CA GLY A 122 11.44 57.89 7.58
C GLY A 122 11.23 58.64 8.91
N THR A 123 10.06 59.25 9.07
CA THR A 123 9.68 59.99 10.30
C THR A 123 8.30 59.60 10.84
N ARG A 124 7.58 58.75 10.12
CA ARG A 124 6.18 58.39 10.41
C ARG A 124 6.04 56.89 10.64
N ASN A 125 5.03 56.51 11.42
CA ASN A 125 4.69 55.11 11.71
C ASN A 125 3.75 54.52 10.64
N ASP A 126 4.14 54.64 9.38
CA ASP A 126 3.35 54.18 8.25
C ASP A 126 3.51 52.65 7.99
N LEU A 127 2.86 52.14 6.95
CA LEU A 127 2.99 50.74 6.54
C LEU A 127 4.45 50.34 6.26
N GLY A 128 5.27 51.26 5.74
CA GLY A 128 6.69 51.01 5.48
C GLY A 128 7.46 50.78 6.78
N PHE A 129 7.21 51.60 7.79
CA PHE A 129 7.81 51.49 9.12
C PHE A 129 7.55 50.11 9.75
N TYR A 130 6.29 49.65 9.77
CA TYR A 130 5.97 48.33 10.34
C TYR A 130 6.59 47.16 9.56
N LEU A 131 6.66 47.25 8.22
CA LEU A 131 7.36 46.25 7.40
C LEU A 131 8.87 46.24 7.67
N ASP A 132 9.49 47.40 7.90
CA ASP A 132 10.91 47.51 8.20
C ASP A 132 11.25 47.01 9.61
N ILE A 133 10.34 47.15 10.59
CA ILE A 133 10.47 46.50 11.90
C ILE A 133 10.53 44.99 11.70
N LEU A 134 9.55 44.44 10.97
CA LEU A 134 9.46 43.00 10.72
C LEU A 134 10.71 42.47 9.99
N ARG A 135 11.20 43.19 8.98
CA ARG A 135 12.46 42.84 8.28
C ARG A 135 13.67 42.89 9.21
N SER A 136 13.75 43.89 10.09
CA SER A 136 14.85 44.03 11.05
C SER A 136 14.88 42.85 12.03
N ILE A 137 13.71 42.43 12.53
CA ILE A 137 13.59 41.25 13.39
C ILE A 137 14.02 39.98 12.62
N ARG A 138 13.53 39.79 11.38
CA ARG A 138 13.89 38.65 10.53
C ARG A 138 15.39 38.57 10.23
N GLN A 139 16.02 39.71 9.94
CA GLN A 139 17.46 39.75 9.63
C GLN A 139 18.33 39.32 10.82
N LYS A 140 17.94 39.67 12.06
CA LYS A 140 18.69 39.30 13.26
C LYS A 140 18.40 37.88 13.74
N ASN A 141 17.20 37.36 13.47
CA ASN A 141 16.78 36.00 13.84
C ASN A 141 16.69 35.08 12.61
N ASN A 142 17.59 35.22 11.63
CA ASN A 142 17.53 34.43 10.40
C ASN A 142 18.04 32.98 10.59
N ARG A 143 18.85 32.75 11.62
CA ARG A 143 19.46 31.44 11.95
C ARG A 143 18.98 30.87 13.28
N ASP A 144 18.25 31.67 14.05
CA ASP A 144 17.79 31.34 15.39
C ASP A 144 16.27 31.39 15.45
N GLN A 145 15.68 30.64 16.39
CA GLN A 145 14.26 30.67 16.64
C GLN A 145 13.84 32.02 17.21
N VAL A 146 12.78 32.63 16.64
CA VAL A 146 12.26 33.91 17.11
C VAL A 146 11.69 33.76 18.53
N LYS A 147 12.27 34.50 19.48
CA LYS A 147 11.79 34.58 20.86
C LYS A 147 10.59 35.51 20.96
N LEU A 148 9.65 35.18 21.86
CA LEU A 148 8.43 35.94 22.15
C LEU A 148 7.59 36.24 20.88
N PRO A 149 7.07 35.21 20.19
CA PRO A 149 6.41 35.37 18.89
C PRO A 149 5.12 36.20 18.93
N ARG A 150 4.53 36.42 20.11
CA ARG A 150 3.36 37.31 20.30
C ARG A 150 3.55 38.72 19.69
N ARG A 151 4.77 39.27 19.71
CA ARG A 151 5.04 40.58 19.09
C ARG A 151 4.92 40.55 17.55
N ILE A 152 5.14 39.40 16.93
CA ILE A 152 5.00 39.20 15.48
C ILE A 152 3.53 39.11 15.09
N LEU A 153 2.71 38.43 15.91
CA LEU A 153 1.25 38.49 15.76
C LEU A 153 0.77 39.95 15.72
N GLN A 154 1.15 40.74 16.72
CA GLN A 154 0.73 42.14 16.82
C GLN A 154 1.22 42.96 15.63
N LEU A 155 2.41 42.70 15.10
CA LEU A 155 2.90 43.33 13.87
C LEU A 155 2.08 42.93 12.65
N TYR A 156 1.72 41.65 12.48
CA TYR A 156 0.86 41.20 11.38
C TYR A 156 -0.51 41.88 11.42
N LEU A 157 -1.13 41.91 12.60
CA LEU A 157 -2.42 42.58 12.78
C LEU A 157 -2.32 44.09 12.51
N ARG A 158 -1.22 44.73 12.96
CA ARG A 158 -0.99 46.16 12.71
C ARG A 158 -0.76 46.46 11.23
N ILE A 159 -0.03 45.60 10.51
CA ILE A 159 0.18 45.69 9.07
C ILE A 159 -1.14 45.50 8.33
N HIS A 160 -1.96 44.55 8.75
CA HIS A 160 -3.29 44.33 8.19
C HIS A 160 -4.19 45.57 8.38
N ALA A 161 -4.28 46.09 9.61
CA ALA A 161 -5.05 47.29 9.91
C ALA A 161 -4.54 48.52 9.13
N ALA A 162 -3.23 48.66 8.91
CA ALA A 162 -2.67 49.72 8.08
C ALA A 162 -3.00 49.57 6.60
N CYS A 163 -3.22 48.35 6.11
CA CYS A 163 -3.72 48.12 4.75
C CYS A 163 -5.20 48.50 4.62
N GLU A 164 -6.03 48.11 5.59
CA GLU A 164 -7.46 48.43 5.64
C GLU A 164 -7.71 49.95 5.75
N ALA A 165 -6.89 50.65 6.54
CA ALA A 165 -6.99 52.10 6.73
C ALA A 165 -6.38 52.92 5.56
N SER A 166 -5.76 52.27 4.57
CA SER A 166 -5.16 52.96 3.42
C SER A 166 -6.23 53.45 2.45
N ASN A 167 -6.06 54.66 1.90
CA ASN A 167 -6.92 55.18 0.83
C ASN A 167 -6.93 54.28 -0.43
N ASP A 168 -5.87 53.50 -0.63
CA ASP A 168 -5.75 52.48 -1.67
C ASP A 168 -5.32 51.16 -1.01
N ALA A 169 -6.32 50.40 -0.56
CA ALA A 169 -6.11 49.13 0.13
C ALA A 169 -5.45 48.09 -0.78
N LEU A 170 -5.80 48.03 -2.08
CA LEU A 170 -5.25 47.05 -3.01
C LEU A 170 -3.75 47.25 -3.24
N LYS A 171 -3.32 48.50 -3.43
CA LYS A 171 -1.89 48.84 -3.58
C LYS A 171 -1.12 48.61 -2.28
N ALA A 172 -1.71 48.92 -1.12
CA ALA A 172 -1.11 48.64 0.18
C ALA A 172 -0.91 47.12 0.39
N GLN A 173 -1.94 46.31 0.14
CA GLN A 173 -1.86 44.86 0.23
C GLN A 173 -0.84 44.27 -0.76
N GLN A 174 -0.76 44.80 -1.99
CA GLN A 174 0.26 44.37 -2.97
C GLN A 174 1.68 44.67 -2.46
N LYS A 175 1.91 45.87 -1.92
CA LYS A 175 3.21 46.23 -1.32
C LYS A 175 3.59 45.28 -0.17
N VAL A 176 2.62 44.86 0.65
CA VAL A 176 2.83 43.86 1.70
C VAL A 176 3.19 42.50 1.10
N ARG A 177 2.43 42.00 0.12
CA ARG A 177 2.73 40.70 -0.54
C ARG A 177 4.13 40.66 -1.12
N GLU A 178 4.53 41.71 -1.86
CA GLU A 178 5.88 41.81 -2.43
C GLU A 178 6.96 41.85 -1.35
N ALA A 179 6.70 42.50 -0.21
CA ALA A 179 7.63 42.52 0.91
C ALA A 179 7.78 41.15 1.58
N PHE A 180 6.67 40.42 1.75
CA PHE A 180 6.66 39.10 2.35
C PHE A 180 7.34 38.05 1.47
N ASP A 181 7.12 38.12 0.16
CA ASP A 181 7.74 37.24 -0.83
C ASP A 181 9.25 37.50 -0.96
N LYS A 182 9.67 38.77 -1.07
CA LYS A 182 11.10 39.12 -1.21
C LYS A 182 11.94 38.88 0.05
N SER A 183 11.33 38.76 1.22
CA SER A 183 12.05 38.78 2.51
C SER A 183 11.67 37.65 3.47
N ASP A 184 10.94 36.63 3.01
CA ASP A 184 10.53 35.45 3.79
C ASP A 184 9.94 35.82 5.16
N LEU A 185 8.89 36.65 5.16
CA LEU A 185 8.38 37.28 6.39
C LEU A 185 7.25 36.50 7.07
N ILE A 186 7.03 35.23 6.72
CA ILE A 186 6.05 34.36 7.42
C ILE A 186 6.73 33.63 8.58
N LEU A 187 6.22 33.78 9.80
CA LEU A 187 6.74 33.08 10.98
C LEU A 187 5.89 31.85 11.30
N ARG A 188 6.53 30.67 11.34
CA ARG A 188 5.91 29.42 11.80
C ARG A 188 6.91 28.51 12.49
N HIS A 189 6.51 27.99 13.64
CA HIS A 189 7.29 27.23 14.62
C HIS A 189 8.57 27.96 15.05
N GLY A 190 8.50 29.29 15.06
CA GLY A 190 9.63 30.18 15.35
C GLY A 190 10.65 30.32 14.22
N TRP A 191 10.36 29.80 13.03
CA TRP A 191 11.20 29.90 11.83
C TRP A 191 10.52 30.74 10.75
N TRP A 192 11.33 31.41 9.93
CA TRP A 192 10.89 32.22 8.80
C TRP A 192 10.68 31.36 7.55
N HIS A 193 9.58 31.60 6.83
CA HIS A 193 9.18 30.87 5.62
C HIS A 193 8.87 31.83 4.48
N SER A 194 9.07 31.34 3.26
CA SER A 194 8.64 32.04 2.05
C SER A 194 7.11 32.00 1.92
N LEU A 195 6.54 33.08 1.41
CA LEU A 195 5.11 33.18 1.12
C LEU A 195 4.66 32.06 0.15
N SER A 196 5.48 31.75 -0.86
CA SER A 196 5.16 30.72 -1.87
C SER A 196 5.09 29.29 -1.35
N THR A 197 5.63 29.03 -0.15
CA THR A 197 5.61 27.70 0.48
C THR A 197 4.50 27.52 1.52
N CYS A 198 3.69 28.55 1.73
CA CYS A 198 2.71 28.62 2.80
C CYS A 198 1.28 28.33 2.34
N PHE A 199 0.53 27.62 3.19
CA PHE A 199 -0.87 27.26 3.01
C PHE A 199 -1.63 27.57 4.30
N LEU A 200 -2.93 27.86 4.20
CA LEU A 200 -3.72 28.27 5.35
C LEU A 200 -3.95 27.08 6.30
N GLU A 201 -4.62 26.03 5.83
CA GLU A 201 -5.00 24.85 6.62
C GLU A 201 -4.95 23.56 5.78
N LEU A 202 -4.76 22.41 6.44
CA LEU A 202 -5.05 21.09 5.85
C LEU A 202 -5.42 20.10 6.96
N PRO A 203 -6.32 19.14 6.69
CA PRO A 203 -6.39 17.92 7.48
C PRO A 203 -5.10 17.11 7.23
N GLY A 204 -4.33 16.84 8.29
CA GLY A 204 -3.05 16.11 8.18
C GLY A 204 -1.84 17.01 7.89
N ARG A 205 -0.70 16.71 8.54
CA ARG A 205 0.54 17.52 8.49
C ARG A 205 1.62 16.84 7.62
N PRO A 206 1.58 16.95 6.28
CA PRO A 206 2.71 16.51 5.45
C PRO A 206 3.93 17.42 5.69
N ARG A 207 5.11 16.81 5.90
CA ARG A 207 6.37 17.56 6.10
C ARG A 207 6.82 18.20 4.78
N GLY A 208 7.25 19.46 4.84
CA GLY A 208 7.72 20.25 3.69
C GLY A 208 6.73 21.30 3.20
N TRP A 209 5.53 21.37 3.77
CA TRP A 209 4.55 22.42 3.53
C TRP A 209 4.37 23.20 4.83
N THR A 210 4.27 24.53 4.74
CA THR A 210 4.13 25.39 5.92
C THR A 210 2.68 25.80 6.07
N PHE A 211 1.97 25.16 7.02
CA PHE A 211 0.60 25.55 7.37
C PHE A 211 0.63 26.65 8.43
N VAL A 212 0.09 27.81 8.09
CA VAL A 212 0.20 29.01 8.93
C VAL A 212 -0.93 29.15 9.95
N PHE A 213 -2.00 28.37 9.83
CA PHE A 213 -3.16 28.38 10.73
C PHE A 213 -3.46 26.97 11.30
N PRO A 214 -3.95 26.85 12.55
CA PRO A 214 -4.11 27.90 13.57
C PRO A 214 -2.77 28.47 14.06
N PRO A 215 -2.77 29.70 14.63
CA PRO A 215 -1.58 30.25 15.26
C PRO A 215 -1.09 29.32 16.38
N GLU A 216 0.20 29.38 16.68
CA GLU A 216 0.76 28.54 17.75
C GLU A 216 0.29 29.00 19.12
N GLU A 217 0.18 28.06 20.06
CA GLU A 217 -0.12 28.37 21.46
C GLU A 217 0.83 29.42 22.04
N SER A 218 2.10 29.41 21.62
CA SER A 218 3.13 30.38 22.04
C SER A 218 2.82 31.83 21.65
N TRP A 219 1.88 32.06 20.73
CA TRP A 219 1.44 33.40 20.33
C TRP A 219 0.43 33.98 21.34
N ASN A 220 -0.21 33.14 22.17
CA ASN A 220 -1.26 33.50 23.12
C ASN A 220 -2.37 34.36 22.47
N ALA A 221 -2.77 34.02 21.24
CA ALA A 221 -3.76 34.77 20.48
C ALA A 221 -5.17 34.57 21.05
N THR A 222 -5.93 35.64 21.21
CA THR A 222 -7.36 35.60 21.51
C THR A 222 -8.16 35.16 20.28
N ASP A 223 -9.41 34.73 20.46
CA ASP A 223 -10.28 34.32 19.34
C ASP A 223 -10.48 35.43 18.31
N ALA A 224 -10.58 36.69 18.76
CA ALA A 224 -10.67 37.86 17.90
C ALA A 224 -9.38 38.08 17.10
N GLU A 225 -8.21 38.01 17.75
CA GLU A 225 -6.91 38.11 17.08
C GLU A 225 -6.70 36.96 16.08
N CYS A 226 -7.18 35.75 16.38
CA CYS A 226 -7.15 34.60 15.47
C CYS A 226 -8.00 34.86 14.21
N ALA A 227 -9.20 35.44 14.38
CA ALA A 227 -10.08 35.79 13.26
C ALA A 227 -9.44 36.87 12.37
N GLU A 228 -8.85 37.92 12.96
CA GLU A 228 -8.14 38.96 12.21
C GLU A 228 -6.88 38.42 11.52
N LEU A 229 -6.11 37.55 12.17
CA LEU A 229 -4.95 36.90 11.57
C LEU A 229 -5.34 36.05 10.36
N ARG A 230 -6.47 35.34 10.44
CA ARG A 230 -7.01 34.60 9.29
C ARG A 230 -7.32 35.55 8.13
N GLN A 231 -7.94 36.71 8.40
CA GLN A 231 -8.20 37.71 7.36
C GLN A 231 -6.91 38.30 6.78
N PHE A 232 -5.88 38.53 7.60
CA PHE A 232 -4.57 38.93 7.11
C PHE A 232 -4.00 37.91 6.11
N TYR A 233 -3.99 36.62 6.48
CA TYR A 233 -3.48 35.56 5.59
C TYR A 233 -4.29 35.43 4.30
N GLN A 234 -5.63 35.47 4.37
CA GLN A 234 -6.50 35.26 3.21
C GLN A 234 -6.66 36.50 2.34
N GLN A 235 -6.89 37.67 2.93
CA GLN A 235 -7.22 38.89 2.20
C GLN A 235 -5.97 39.68 1.81
N THR A 236 -5.05 39.88 2.76
CA THR A 236 -3.83 40.67 2.51
C THR A 236 -2.77 39.84 1.80
N LEU A 237 -2.42 38.67 2.35
CA LEU A 237 -1.35 37.84 1.80
C LEU A 237 -1.79 36.89 0.69
N LYS A 238 -3.09 36.61 0.54
CA LYS A 238 -3.65 35.69 -0.45
C LYS A 238 -3.05 34.27 -0.34
N ILE A 239 -2.80 33.82 0.88
CA ILE A 239 -2.33 32.45 1.14
C ILE A 239 -3.44 31.46 0.74
N PRO A 240 -3.14 30.44 -0.09
CA PRO A 240 -4.14 29.46 -0.50
C PRO A 240 -4.74 28.70 0.68
N ASN A 241 -6.03 28.39 0.61
CA ASN A 241 -6.75 27.72 1.70
C ASN A 241 -6.27 26.28 1.96
N GLY A 242 -5.72 25.62 0.93
CA GLY A 242 -5.22 24.25 1.00
C GLY A 242 -4.36 23.95 -0.23
N VAL A 243 -3.80 22.74 -0.25
CA VAL A 243 -2.94 22.27 -1.34
C VAL A 243 -3.80 21.85 -2.52
N SER A 244 -3.49 22.32 -3.73
CA SER A 244 -4.12 21.83 -4.94
C SER A 244 -3.41 20.58 -5.47
N LEU A 245 -4.11 19.81 -6.30
CA LEU A 245 -3.53 18.64 -6.96
C LEU A 245 -2.28 19.03 -7.78
N GLN A 246 -2.34 20.18 -8.46
CA GLN A 246 -1.24 20.69 -9.27
C GLN A 246 0.00 20.98 -8.41
N ASP A 247 -0.17 21.55 -7.22
CA ASP A 247 0.94 21.82 -6.31
C ASP A 247 1.65 20.51 -5.88
N ILE A 248 0.90 19.41 -5.74
CA ILE A 248 1.48 18.10 -5.42
C ILE A 248 2.24 17.53 -6.63
N LEU A 249 1.67 17.64 -7.84
CA LEU A 249 2.32 17.21 -9.07
C LEU A 249 3.62 17.97 -9.36
N ASP A 250 3.63 19.29 -9.14
CA ASP A 250 4.83 20.13 -9.29
C ASP A 250 5.93 19.69 -8.31
N ARG A 251 5.56 19.27 -7.08
CA ARG A 251 6.53 18.70 -6.14
C ARG A 251 7.02 17.32 -6.52
N LEU A 252 6.18 16.48 -7.13
CA LEU A 252 6.64 15.22 -7.71
C LEU A 252 7.65 15.48 -8.83
N ASP A 253 7.44 16.52 -9.65
CA ASP A 253 8.41 16.93 -10.67
C ASP A 253 9.74 17.42 -10.07
N VAL A 254 9.70 18.22 -9.00
CA VAL A 254 10.92 18.62 -8.27
C VAL A 254 11.62 17.41 -7.63
N ALA A 255 10.88 16.52 -6.99
CA ALA A 255 11.43 15.32 -6.36
C ALA A 255 12.06 14.36 -7.38
N ARG A 256 11.52 14.34 -8.62
CA ARG A 256 12.07 13.58 -9.74
C ARG A 256 13.36 14.19 -10.28
N ALA A 257 13.45 15.52 -10.32
CA ALA A 257 14.65 16.24 -10.74
C ALA A 257 15.77 16.18 -9.68
N ASP A 258 15.43 15.92 -8.42
CA ASP A 258 16.37 15.71 -7.34
C ASP A 258 16.88 14.26 -7.32
N HIS A 259 18.17 14.05 -7.60
CA HIS A 259 18.82 12.74 -7.55
C HIS A 259 19.21 12.29 -6.13
N SER A 260 18.67 12.93 -5.09
CA SER A 260 18.99 12.60 -3.70
C SER A 260 18.49 11.19 -3.30
N PRO A 261 19.32 10.37 -2.63
CA PRO A 261 19.00 8.99 -2.27
C PRO A 261 18.07 8.87 -1.05
N HIS A 262 17.23 9.89 -0.78
CA HIS A 262 16.39 9.90 0.42
C HIS A 262 15.24 8.88 0.34
N PRO A 263 14.85 8.24 1.46
CA PRO A 263 13.84 7.18 1.50
C PRO A 263 12.45 7.59 1.00
N ASN A 264 11.67 6.60 0.52
CA ASN A 264 10.32 6.75 -0.08
C ASN A 264 9.28 7.41 0.83
N PHE A 265 9.53 7.50 2.14
CA PHE A 265 8.64 8.12 3.13
C PHE A 265 8.20 9.56 2.79
N ARG A 266 8.98 10.30 1.99
CA ARG A 266 8.56 11.62 1.51
C ARG A 266 7.52 11.55 0.37
N LEU A 267 7.63 10.55 -0.51
CA LEU A 267 6.74 10.34 -1.65
C LEU A 267 5.43 9.68 -1.22
N GLU A 268 5.48 8.71 -0.30
CA GLU A 268 4.28 8.11 0.31
C GLU A 268 3.31 9.19 0.80
N LYS A 269 3.83 10.25 1.43
CA LYS A 269 3.01 11.37 1.91
C LYS A 269 2.39 12.20 0.80
N LEU A 270 3.07 12.34 -0.33
CA LEU A 270 2.51 13.04 -1.50
C LEU A 270 1.36 12.21 -2.07
N TYR A 271 1.54 10.89 -2.19
CA TYR A 271 0.46 10.00 -2.64
C TYR A 271 -0.70 9.94 -1.65
N SER A 272 -0.44 9.88 -0.34
CA SER A 272 -1.50 9.96 0.68
C SER A 272 -2.29 11.26 0.60
N ALA A 273 -1.61 12.40 0.37
CA ALA A 273 -2.29 13.68 0.20
C ALA A 273 -3.19 13.69 -1.05
N ILE A 274 -2.74 13.07 -2.15
CA ILE A 274 -3.59 12.87 -3.33
C ILE A 274 -4.79 11.99 -2.97
N ASP A 275 -4.57 10.86 -2.29
CA ASP A 275 -5.62 9.90 -1.91
C ASP A 275 -6.70 10.55 -1.02
N GLU A 276 -6.29 11.37 -0.06
CA GLU A 276 -7.20 12.16 0.79
C GLU A 276 -8.02 13.20 0.01
N MET A 277 -7.48 13.73 -1.09
CA MET A 277 -8.18 14.68 -1.95
C MET A 277 -9.18 14.01 -2.90
N LEU A 278 -8.96 12.76 -3.29
CA LEU A 278 -9.76 12.04 -4.29
C LEU A 278 -11.29 12.10 -4.05
N PRO A 279 -11.82 11.93 -2.82
CA PRO A 279 -13.27 11.97 -2.60
C PRO A 279 -13.93 13.31 -2.95
N SER A 280 -13.13 14.39 -2.99
CA SER A 280 -13.60 15.75 -3.33
C SER A 280 -13.39 16.13 -4.79
N LEU A 281 -12.69 15.31 -5.57
CA LEU A 281 -12.37 15.58 -6.96
C LEU A 281 -13.47 15.10 -7.91
N SER A 282 -13.64 15.82 -9.02
CA SER A 282 -14.52 15.36 -10.10
C SER A 282 -13.93 14.15 -10.81
N GLU A 283 -14.78 13.32 -11.42
CA GLU A 283 -14.33 12.16 -12.20
C GLU A 283 -13.34 12.54 -13.30
N LYS A 284 -13.55 13.68 -13.96
CA LYS A 284 -12.61 14.23 -14.94
C LYS A 284 -11.24 14.53 -14.33
N SER A 285 -11.19 15.13 -13.14
CA SER A 285 -9.92 15.45 -12.46
C SER A 285 -9.16 14.19 -12.03
N VAL A 286 -9.87 13.12 -11.68
CA VAL A 286 -9.25 11.81 -11.40
C VAL A 286 -8.69 11.20 -12.68
N GLU A 287 -9.36 11.37 -13.82
CA GLU A 287 -8.85 10.91 -15.12
C GLU A 287 -7.63 11.71 -15.59
N ASP A 288 -7.64 13.04 -15.40
CA ASP A 288 -6.49 13.91 -15.68
C ASP A 288 -5.27 13.51 -14.81
N LEU A 289 -5.51 13.11 -13.55
CA LEU A 289 -4.49 12.58 -12.66
C LEU A 289 -3.89 11.26 -13.19
N ARG A 290 -4.72 10.30 -13.60
CA ARG A 290 -4.25 9.04 -14.19
C ARG A 290 -3.42 9.28 -15.44
N THR A 291 -3.92 10.16 -16.32
CA THR A 291 -3.21 10.58 -17.54
C THR A 291 -1.84 11.16 -17.21
N SER A 292 -1.75 11.99 -16.17
CA SER A 292 -0.47 12.57 -15.71
C SER A 292 0.52 11.50 -15.24
N PHE A 293 0.07 10.48 -14.52
CA PHE A 293 0.89 9.34 -14.07
C PHE A 293 1.28 8.37 -15.21
N GLU A 294 0.54 8.38 -16.32
CA GLU A 294 0.86 7.60 -17.52
C GLU A 294 1.88 8.33 -18.42
N GLU A 295 1.73 9.65 -18.56
CA GLU A 295 2.64 10.49 -19.33
C GLU A 295 4.00 10.66 -18.66
N LYS A 296 4.01 10.90 -17.34
CA LYS A 296 5.21 11.20 -16.55
C LYS A 296 5.51 10.09 -15.54
N PRO A 297 6.81 9.75 -15.33
CA PRO A 297 7.19 8.71 -14.38
C PRO A 297 7.14 9.25 -12.94
N TYR A 298 5.95 9.26 -12.35
CA TYR A 298 5.71 9.79 -11.00
C TYR A 298 5.80 8.75 -9.88
N ILE A 299 6.06 7.47 -10.18
CA ILE A 299 6.13 6.41 -9.17
C ILE A 299 7.59 6.00 -8.98
N ARG A 300 8.13 6.10 -7.76
CA ARG A 300 9.52 5.71 -7.49
C ARG A 300 9.57 4.36 -6.77
N VAL A 301 10.39 3.43 -7.22
CA VAL A 301 10.54 2.12 -6.57
C VAL A 301 12.01 1.87 -6.24
N LEU A 302 12.27 1.25 -5.08
CA LEU A 302 13.59 0.79 -4.67
C LEU A 302 13.76 -0.67 -5.10
N SER A 303 14.53 -0.91 -6.16
CA SER A 303 14.86 -2.27 -6.60
C SER A 303 16.36 -2.50 -6.56
N ASN A 304 16.78 -3.56 -5.84
CA ASN A 304 18.17 -4.01 -5.74
C ASN A 304 19.19 -2.90 -5.36
N GLY A 305 18.81 -2.00 -4.44
CA GLY A 305 19.66 -0.90 -3.99
C GLY A 305 19.76 0.30 -4.95
N SER A 306 19.03 0.26 -6.06
CA SER A 306 18.89 1.37 -7.02
C SER A 306 17.47 1.94 -7.01
N THR A 307 17.36 3.27 -7.08
CA THR A 307 16.08 3.98 -7.17
C THR A 307 15.76 4.28 -8.63
N ALA A 308 14.58 3.86 -9.09
CA ALA A 308 14.09 4.15 -10.44
C ALA A 308 12.69 4.77 -10.40
N TRP A 309 12.43 5.64 -11.38
CA TRP A 309 11.13 6.29 -11.57
C TRP A 309 10.37 5.60 -12.71
N HIS A 310 9.10 5.31 -12.46
CA HIS A 310 8.23 4.45 -13.25
C HIS A 310 6.93 5.19 -13.61
N LYS A 311 6.41 4.87 -14.79
CA LYS A 311 5.08 5.27 -15.24
C LYS A 311 4.05 4.30 -14.71
N LEU A 312 2.80 4.74 -14.67
CA LEU A 312 1.68 3.90 -14.23
C LEU A 312 1.59 2.57 -14.99
N SER A 313 1.70 2.58 -16.33
CA SER A 313 1.73 1.37 -17.16
C SER A 313 2.89 0.42 -16.90
N THR A 314 3.98 0.84 -16.25
CA THR A 314 5.11 -0.04 -15.90
C THR A 314 4.96 -0.66 -14.50
N CYS A 315 3.93 -0.31 -13.76
CA CYS A 315 3.71 -0.77 -12.39
C CYS A 315 2.61 -1.83 -12.31
N ILE A 316 2.72 -2.71 -11.32
CA ILE A 316 1.72 -3.72 -10.97
C ILE A 316 1.57 -3.79 -9.45
N TRP A 317 0.45 -4.36 -9.01
CA TRP A 317 0.26 -4.75 -7.62
C TRP A 317 0.22 -6.28 -7.55
N ALA A 318 1.39 -6.90 -7.37
CA ALA A 318 1.57 -8.35 -7.45
C ALA A 318 2.63 -8.82 -6.45
N PRO A 319 2.28 -8.97 -5.16
CA PRO A 319 3.25 -9.29 -4.11
C PRO A 319 4.05 -10.55 -4.40
N GLY A 320 5.37 -10.39 -4.52
CA GLY A 320 6.31 -11.50 -4.69
C GLY A 320 6.44 -12.05 -6.10
N LEU A 321 5.87 -11.40 -7.13
CA LEU A 321 6.04 -11.81 -8.53
C LEU A 321 7.02 -10.94 -9.29
N ASP A 322 7.96 -11.59 -10.00
CA ASP A 322 8.81 -10.93 -10.98
C ASP A 322 8.18 -11.07 -12.38
N ILE A 323 7.52 -10.01 -12.85
CA ILE A 323 6.96 -9.95 -14.21
C ILE A 323 7.90 -9.13 -15.08
N PRO A 324 8.48 -9.70 -16.16
CA PRO A 324 9.42 -8.98 -17.02
C PRO A 324 8.89 -7.63 -17.52
N GLY A 325 9.65 -6.57 -17.26
CA GLY A 325 9.30 -5.21 -17.69
C GLY A 325 8.24 -4.51 -16.82
N LYS A 326 7.78 -5.14 -15.74
CA LYS A 326 6.88 -4.54 -14.74
C LYS A 326 7.58 -4.44 -13.38
N VAL A 327 7.07 -3.55 -12.54
CA VAL A 327 7.59 -3.35 -11.19
C VAL A 327 6.45 -3.46 -10.19
N ASP A 328 6.61 -4.35 -9.21
CA ASP A 328 5.66 -4.53 -8.11
C ASP A 328 5.76 -3.40 -7.09
N LEU A 329 4.62 -2.79 -6.77
CA LEU A 329 4.49 -1.71 -5.80
C LEU A 329 4.21 -2.19 -4.38
N SER A 330 3.84 -3.46 -4.20
CA SER A 330 3.30 -3.95 -2.92
C SER A 330 4.31 -3.86 -1.77
N ASN A 331 5.60 -4.07 -2.05
CA ASN A 331 6.67 -4.00 -1.07
C ASN A 331 6.97 -2.56 -0.63
N ASP A 332 7.11 -1.64 -1.58
CA ASP A 332 7.45 -0.24 -1.31
C ASP A 332 6.27 0.57 -0.76
N TYR A 333 5.04 0.19 -1.11
CA TYR A 333 3.85 1.00 -0.88
C TYR A 333 2.70 0.24 -0.23
N SER A 334 2.97 -0.79 0.58
CA SER A 334 1.97 -1.65 1.24
C SER A 334 0.76 -0.92 1.87
N ARG A 335 0.92 0.31 2.38
CA ARG A 335 -0.18 1.10 2.99
C ARG A 335 -1.06 1.86 2.00
N LEU A 336 -0.70 1.87 0.72
CA LEU A 336 -1.34 2.63 -0.36
C LEU A 336 -1.98 1.70 -1.41
N GLU A 337 -2.32 0.46 -1.04
CA GLU A 337 -2.97 -0.51 -1.92
C GLU A 337 -4.23 0.05 -2.58
N SER A 338 -5.13 0.61 -1.77
CA SER A 338 -6.39 1.20 -2.24
C SER A 338 -6.15 2.37 -3.21
N PHE A 339 -5.12 3.18 -2.96
CA PHE A 339 -4.75 4.28 -3.83
C PHE A 339 -4.26 3.77 -5.19
N PHE A 340 -3.31 2.84 -5.21
CA PHE A 340 -2.75 2.34 -6.46
C PHE A 340 -3.73 1.48 -7.25
N THR A 341 -4.35 0.48 -6.62
CA THR A 341 -5.26 -0.46 -7.29
C THR A 341 -6.65 0.14 -7.53
N GLY A 342 -7.18 0.89 -6.56
CA GLY A 342 -8.52 1.45 -6.62
C GLY A 342 -8.58 2.75 -7.41
N SER A 343 -7.74 3.72 -7.04
CA SER A 343 -7.83 5.09 -7.56
C SER A 343 -7.05 5.27 -8.87
N LEU A 344 -5.78 4.89 -8.88
CA LEU A 344 -4.93 4.94 -10.06
C LEU A 344 -5.14 3.75 -11.01
N LYS A 345 -5.93 2.74 -10.62
CA LYS A 345 -6.24 1.56 -11.45
C LYS A 345 -4.99 0.81 -11.93
N VAL A 346 -3.94 0.79 -11.10
CA VAL A 346 -2.80 -0.13 -11.30
C VAL A 346 -3.37 -1.54 -11.37
N SER A 347 -3.01 -2.27 -12.43
CA SER A 347 -3.55 -3.59 -12.66
C SER A 347 -3.23 -4.51 -11.48
N SER A 348 -4.29 -5.09 -10.89
CA SER A 348 -4.17 -6.17 -9.93
C SER A 348 -3.44 -7.33 -10.59
N GLY A 349 -2.39 -7.83 -9.95
CA GLY A 349 -1.46 -8.79 -10.52
C GLY A 349 -2.14 -9.97 -11.22
N PHE A 350 -3.25 -10.48 -10.69
CA PHE A 350 -3.87 -11.72 -11.18
C PHE A 350 -4.27 -11.68 -12.67
N ARG A 351 -4.82 -10.57 -13.19
CA ARG A 351 -5.20 -10.48 -14.61
C ARG A 351 -3.98 -10.39 -15.51
N MET A 352 -2.97 -9.65 -15.08
CA MET A 352 -1.67 -9.58 -15.77
C MET A 352 -0.95 -10.92 -15.75
N VAL A 353 -0.99 -11.65 -14.63
CA VAL A 353 -0.42 -13.00 -14.48
C VAL A 353 -1.12 -13.96 -15.42
N TYR A 354 -2.45 -13.94 -15.47
CA TYR A 354 -3.22 -14.70 -16.44
C TYR A 354 -2.83 -14.32 -17.88
N GLU A 355 -2.82 -13.03 -18.23
CA GLU A 355 -2.45 -12.55 -19.57
C GLU A 355 -1.01 -12.92 -19.94
N HIS A 356 -0.09 -12.93 -18.97
CA HIS A 356 1.28 -13.36 -19.18
C HIS A 356 1.37 -14.88 -19.39
N LEU A 357 0.64 -15.67 -18.59
CA LEU A 357 0.57 -17.12 -18.71
C LEU A 357 0.05 -17.54 -20.09
N ILE A 358 -1.02 -16.91 -20.59
CA ILE A 358 -1.61 -17.28 -21.89
C ILE A 358 -0.78 -16.83 -23.10
N ASN A 359 0.16 -15.89 -22.91
CA ASN A 359 1.02 -15.36 -23.97
C ASN A 359 2.49 -15.75 -23.79
N LEU A 360 2.80 -16.69 -22.87
CA LEU A 360 4.18 -17.04 -22.56
C LEU A 360 4.85 -17.78 -23.73
N ASP A 361 6.15 -17.54 -23.94
CA ASP A 361 6.97 -18.37 -24.81
C ASP A 361 7.56 -19.52 -23.98
N PRO A 362 7.11 -20.77 -24.18
CA PRO A 362 7.53 -21.91 -23.36
C PRO A 362 9.01 -22.25 -23.54
N LYS A 363 9.68 -21.72 -24.58
CA LYS A 363 11.13 -21.90 -24.80
C LYS A 363 11.97 -20.85 -24.08
N ALA A 364 11.40 -19.68 -23.80
CA ALA A 364 12.09 -18.56 -23.16
C ALA A 364 11.88 -18.52 -21.64
N THR A 365 10.78 -19.10 -21.15
CA THR A 365 10.40 -19.03 -19.72
C THR A 365 10.74 -20.33 -18.99
N SER A 366 11.42 -20.22 -17.85
CA SER A 366 11.75 -21.39 -17.03
C SER A 366 10.51 -22.01 -16.38
N VAL A 367 10.50 -23.35 -16.24
CA VAL A 367 9.44 -24.09 -15.54
C VAL A 367 9.18 -23.54 -14.14
N LYS A 368 10.24 -23.17 -13.40
CA LYS A 368 10.14 -22.61 -12.06
C LYS A 368 9.30 -21.32 -12.05
N ALA A 369 9.59 -20.39 -12.97
CA ALA A 369 8.84 -19.14 -13.08
C ALA A 369 7.37 -19.39 -13.44
N VAL A 370 7.09 -20.36 -14.31
CA VAL A 370 5.70 -20.74 -14.65
C VAL A 370 4.97 -21.30 -13.43
N LYS A 371 5.60 -22.16 -12.63
CA LYS A 371 4.99 -22.65 -11.38
C LYS A 371 4.69 -21.53 -10.39
N GLU A 372 5.59 -20.56 -10.22
CA GLU A 372 5.37 -19.39 -9.36
C GLU A 372 4.18 -18.54 -9.84
N MET A 373 4.03 -18.35 -11.16
CA MET A 373 2.87 -17.69 -11.75
C MET A 373 1.57 -18.48 -11.58
N ILE A 374 1.60 -19.80 -11.73
CA ILE A 374 0.45 -20.69 -11.45
C ILE A 374 0.01 -20.54 -9.99
N TRP A 375 0.95 -20.54 -9.04
CA TRP A 375 0.65 -20.33 -7.62
C TRP A 375 -0.01 -18.99 -7.35
N SER A 376 0.50 -17.91 -7.96
CA SER A 376 -0.08 -16.58 -7.81
C SER A 376 -1.48 -16.47 -8.41
N LEU A 377 -1.69 -17.05 -9.59
CA LEU A 377 -3.01 -17.12 -10.20
C LEU A 377 -3.96 -17.88 -9.28
N ASN A 378 -3.57 -19.07 -8.81
CA ASN A 378 -4.36 -19.93 -7.91
C ASN A 378 -4.83 -19.16 -6.66
N GLY A 379 -3.95 -18.40 -6.02
CA GLY A 379 -4.29 -17.59 -4.83
C GLY A 379 -5.39 -16.54 -5.07
N SER A 380 -5.63 -16.14 -6.33
CA SER A 380 -6.62 -15.12 -6.69
C SER A 380 -7.93 -15.71 -7.25
N LEU A 381 -7.93 -16.99 -7.66
CA LEU A 381 -9.04 -17.60 -8.40
C LEU A 381 -10.33 -17.73 -7.59
N SER A 382 -10.25 -17.97 -6.28
CA SER A 382 -11.44 -18.12 -5.43
C SER A 382 -12.31 -16.86 -5.41
N GLU A 383 -11.70 -15.67 -5.48
CA GLU A 383 -12.41 -14.39 -5.47
C GLU A 383 -12.65 -13.86 -6.90
N HIS A 384 -11.64 -13.95 -7.77
CA HIS A 384 -11.63 -13.26 -9.06
C HIS A 384 -11.77 -14.20 -10.27
N GLY A 385 -11.83 -15.51 -10.07
CA GLY A 385 -11.82 -16.50 -11.17
C GLY A 385 -12.99 -16.34 -12.16
N HIS A 386 -14.13 -15.83 -11.70
CA HIS A 386 -15.30 -15.53 -12.54
C HIS A 386 -15.05 -14.44 -13.60
N LEU A 387 -13.98 -13.65 -13.46
CA LEU A 387 -13.57 -12.60 -14.40
C LEU A 387 -12.65 -13.13 -15.52
N LEU A 388 -12.19 -14.37 -15.43
CA LEU A 388 -11.23 -14.98 -16.36
C LEU A 388 -11.86 -16.14 -17.14
N ASP A 389 -11.50 -16.28 -18.41
CA ASP A 389 -11.88 -17.44 -19.23
C ASP A 389 -10.79 -18.53 -19.10
N PRO A 390 -11.11 -19.76 -18.67
CA PRO A 390 -10.12 -20.84 -18.62
C PRO A 390 -9.64 -21.30 -20.01
N LYS A 391 -10.39 -21.07 -21.11
CA LYS A 391 -10.06 -21.64 -22.43
C LYS A 391 -8.69 -21.20 -22.98
N PRO A 392 -8.32 -19.91 -23.01
CA PRO A 392 -6.99 -19.51 -23.48
C PRO A 392 -5.87 -20.09 -22.61
N PHE A 393 -6.10 -20.22 -21.30
CA PHE A 393 -5.15 -20.85 -20.38
C PHE A 393 -4.95 -22.33 -20.68
N LEU A 394 -6.04 -23.07 -20.93
CA LEU A 394 -6.00 -24.49 -21.29
C LEU A 394 -5.27 -24.73 -22.62
N SER A 395 -5.44 -23.87 -23.62
CA SER A 395 -4.75 -23.98 -24.91
C SER A 395 -3.28 -23.55 -24.88
N SER A 396 -2.86 -22.83 -23.85
CA SER A 396 -1.49 -22.32 -23.72
C SER A 396 -0.56 -23.36 -23.13
N SER A 397 0.72 -23.35 -23.53
CA SER A 397 1.73 -24.26 -23.00
C SER A 397 2.22 -23.83 -21.61
N VAL A 398 1.34 -23.96 -20.61
CA VAL A 398 1.55 -23.48 -19.23
C VAL A 398 1.69 -24.61 -18.21
N PHE A 399 1.30 -25.84 -18.55
CA PHE A 399 1.29 -26.95 -17.61
C PHE A 399 2.66 -27.63 -17.58
N PRO A 400 3.37 -27.62 -16.45
CA PRO A 400 4.62 -28.36 -16.32
C PRO A 400 4.29 -29.84 -16.22
N VAL A 401 4.68 -30.62 -17.21
CA VAL A 401 4.45 -32.07 -17.28
C VAL A 401 5.79 -32.79 -17.29
N ARG A 402 5.96 -33.71 -16.34
CA ARG A 402 7.09 -34.62 -16.25
C ARG A 402 6.82 -35.83 -17.13
N ASN A 403 7.73 -36.09 -18.07
CA ASN A 403 7.64 -37.23 -18.96
C ASN A 403 8.31 -38.49 -18.37
N ASN A 404 8.25 -39.60 -19.11
CA ASN A 404 8.83 -40.88 -18.70
C ASN A 404 10.37 -40.88 -18.61
N ASN A 405 11.05 -39.85 -19.14
CA ASN A 405 12.50 -39.67 -19.05
C ASN A 405 12.91 -38.75 -17.88
N ASP A 406 11.97 -38.41 -16.99
CA ASP A 406 12.16 -37.48 -15.87
C ASP A 406 12.43 -36.02 -16.27
N GLU A 407 12.15 -35.65 -17.51
CA GLU A 407 12.25 -34.28 -18.01
C GLU A 407 10.92 -33.55 -17.87
N VAL A 408 10.96 -32.28 -17.45
CA VAL A 408 9.77 -31.45 -17.26
C VAL A 408 9.64 -30.45 -18.41
N ASN A 409 8.55 -30.55 -19.16
CA ASN A 409 8.24 -29.67 -20.29
C ASN A 409 6.94 -28.92 -20.05
N LEU A 410 6.84 -27.69 -20.56
CA LEU A 410 5.60 -26.92 -20.55
C LEU A 410 4.71 -27.36 -21.71
N THR A 411 3.50 -27.80 -21.41
CA THR A 411 2.52 -28.31 -22.38
C THR A 411 1.16 -27.65 -22.18
N SER A 412 0.25 -27.82 -23.16
CA SER A 412 -1.14 -27.38 -23.04
C SER A 412 -2.02 -28.50 -22.50
N ALA A 413 -3.25 -28.18 -22.11
CA ALA A 413 -4.24 -29.17 -21.69
C ALA A 413 -4.77 -30.05 -22.84
N GLU A 414 -4.36 -29.76 -24.09
CA GLU A 414 -4.60 -30.62 -25.25
C GLU A 414 -3.69 -31.86 -25.24
N THR A 415 -2.52 -31.76 -24.62
CA THR A 415 -1.66 -32.91 -24.36
C THR A 415 -2.25 -33.74 -23.23
N GLU A 416 -2.20 -35.06 -23.39
CA GLU A 416 -2.66 -35.97 -22.34
C GLU A 416 -1.63 -36.07 -21.21
N PHE A 417 -2.06 -35.79 -19.98
CA PHE A 417 -1.28 -36.03 -18.77
C PHE A 417 -2.18 -36.38 -17.59
N SER A 418 -1.62 -37.06 -16.59
CA SER A 418 -2.28 -37.36 -15.33
C SER A 418 -1.99 -36.32 -14.25
N ILE A 419 -2.93 -36.09 -13.33
CA ILE A 419 -2.72 -35.18 -12.19
C ILE A 419 -2.58 -36.01 -10.91
N PRO A 420 -1.43 -35.91 -10.20
CA PRO A 420 -1.19 -36.70 -9.00
C PRO A 420 -1.91 -36.08 -7.80
N ASP A 421 -3.12 -36.52 -7.50
CA ASP A 421 -3.91 -36.04 -6.36
C ASP A 421 -3.76 -36.93 -5.12
N ARG A 422 -3.08 -38.07 -5.24
CA ARG A 422 -2.77 -38.99 -4.13
C ARG A 422 -1.32 -39.42 -4.16
N GLU A 423 -0.63 -39.26 -3.03
CA GLU A 423 0.79 -39.59 -2.86
C GLU A 423 1.10 -41.05 -3.24
N PHE A 424 0.31 -42.00 -2.74
CA PHE A 424 0.46 -43.42 -3.09
C PHE A 424 0.38 -43.67 -4.60
N LEU A 425 -0.61 -43.09 -5.29
CA LEU A 425 -0.76 -43.28 -6.75
C LEU A 425 0.35 -42.59 -7.53
N GLN A 426 0.77 -41.40 -7.09
CA GLN A 426 1.91 -40.69 -7.66
C GLN A 426 3.18 -41.54 -7.60
N GLU A 427 3.46 -42.17 -6.46
CA GLU A 427 4.61 -43.05 -6.29
C GLU A 427 4.55 -44.26 -7.22
N GLN A 428 3.39 -44.93 -7.33
CA GLN A 428 3.27 -46.14 -8.15
C GLN A 428 3.41 -45.87 -9.65
N PHE A 429 2.89 -44.74 -10.14
CA PHE A 429 2.91 -44.39 -11.57
C PHE A 429 4.07 -43.48 -11.97
N SER A 430 4.94 -43.10 -11.03
CA SER A 430 6.09 -42.23 -11.29
C SER A 430 7.01 -42.82 -12.37
N GLY A 431 7.32 -42.02 -13.41
CA GLY A 431 8.13 -42.43 -14.55
C GLY A 431 7.46 -43.40 -15.54
N MET A 432 6.23 -43.84 -15.28
CA MET A 432 5.48 -44.73 -16.18
C MET A 432 4.49 -43.97 -17.07
N VAL A 433 3.99 -42.83 -16.60
CA VAL A 433 3.04 -41.97 -17.32
C VAL A 433 3.45 -40.51 -17.24
N GLU A 434 3.04 -39.74 -18.24
CA GLU A 434 3.19 -38.28 -18.21
C GLU A 434 2.31 -37.70 -17.11
N MET A 435 2.91 -36.89 -16.24
CA MET A 435 2.28 -36.45 -15.00
C MET A 435 2.55 -34.97 -14.77
N LEU A 436 1.52 -34.23 -14.32
CA LEU A 436 1.69 -32.85 -13.92
C LEU A 436 2.75 -32.77 -12.81
N ASP A 437 3.76 -31.93 -13.00
CA ASP A 437 4.95 -31.84 -12.17
C ASP A 437 4.68 -31.06 -10.88
N PHE A 438 3.77 -31.57 -10.06
CA PHE A 438 3.50 -31.13 -8.69
C PHE A 438 3.38 -32.37 -7.80
N THR A 439 3.73 -32.23 -6.52
CA THR A 439 3.45 -33.26 -5.52
C THR A 439 1.94 -33.33 -5.25
N ALA A 440 1.45 -34.46 -4.74
CA ALA A 440 0.05 -34.59 -4.34
C ALA A 440 -0.39 -33.52 -3.32
N HIS A 441 0.53 -33.09 -2.46
CA HIS A 441 0.26 -31.98 -1.54
C HIS A 441 0.11 -30.63 -2.25
N GLU A 442 0.98 -30.33 -3.22
CA GLU A 442 0.88 -29.13 -4.04
C GLU A 442 -0.40 -29.13 -4.89
N VAL A 443 -0.77 -30.27 -5.48
CA VAL A 443 -2.04 -30.41 -6.22
C VAL A 443 -3.24 -30.11 -5.32
N TRP A 444 -3.23 -30.60 -4.08
CA TRP A 444 -4.28 -30.29 -3.10
C TRP A 444 -4.40 -28.78 -2.82
N LEU A 445 -3.26 -28.08 -2.67
CA LEU A 445 -3.22 -26.63 -2.50
C LEU A 445 -3.60 -25.85 -3.78
N LEU A 446 -3.48 -26.47 -4.96
CA LEU A 446 -3.89 -25.93 -6.26
C LEU A 446 -5.35 -26.24 -6.63
N GLU A 447 -6.16 -26.77 -5.70
CA GLU A 447 -7.57 -27.08 -5.94
C GLU A 447 -8.35 -25.93 -6.62
N PRO A 448 -8.24 -24.64 -6.20
CA PRO A 448 -8.96 -23.55 -6.86
C PRO A 448 -8.69 -23.48 -8.37
N LEU A 449 -7.44 -23.69 -8.79
CA LEU A 449 -7.04 -23.73 -10.19
C LEU A 449 -7.55 -24.98 -10.90
N MET A 450 -7.47 -26.15 -10.27
CA MET A 450 -7.94 -27.40 -10.89
C MET A 450 -9.44 -27.36 -11.17
N VAL A 451 -10.22 -26.85 -10.22
CA VAL A 451 -11.67 -26.67 -10.35
C VAL A 451 -12.00 -25.59 -11.38
N TRP A 452 -11.36 -24.42 -11.30
CA TRP A 452 -11.59 -23.32 -12.25
C TRP A 452 -11.26 -23.72 -13.70
N ALA A 453 -10.17 -24.47 -13.91
CA ALA A 453 -9.76 -24.95 -15.22
C ALA A 453 -10.52 -26.21 -15.68
N GLY A 454 -11.30 -26.86 -14.81
CA GLY A 454 -12.05 -28.08 -15.13
C GLY A 454 -11.18 -29.32 -15.36
N LEU A 455 -10.02 -29.40 -14.69
CA LEU A 455 -9.02 -30.45 -14.89
C LEU A 455 -9.18 -31.67 -13.96
N GLU A 456 -10.18 -31.67 -13.07
CA GLU A 456 -10.40 -32.73 -12.07
C GLU A 456 -10.59 -34.12 -12.71
N SER A 457 -11.12 -34.18 -13.92
CA SER A 457 -11.25 -35.41 -14.71
C SER A 457 -9.92 -36.11 -14.99
N ARG A 458 -8.78 -35.43 -14.82
CA ARG A 458 -7.43 -35.98 -15.01
C ARG A 458 -6.78 -36.47 -13.72
N TYR A 459 -7.46 -36.40 -12.57
CA TYR A 459 -6.94 -36.91 -11.30
C TYR A 459 -6.68 -38.42 -11.38
N LEU A 460 -5.53 -38.86 -10.85
CA LEU A 460 -5.20 -40.29 -10.77
C LEU A 460 -6.27 -41.04 -9.97
N SER A 461 -6.79 -40.46 -8.89
CA SER A 461 -7.80 -41.13 -8.07
C SER A 461 -9.14 -41.38 -8.77
N TRP A 462 -9.41 -40.71 -9.89
CA TRP A 462 -10.63 -40.91 -10.69
C TRP A 462 -10.42 -41.89 -11.84
N ASN A 463 -9.17 -42.01 -12.34
CA ASN A 463 -8.86 -42.80 -13.54
C ASN A 463 -8.14 -44.12 -13.24
N VAL A 464 -7.60 -44.30 -12.04
CA VAL A 464 -6.98 -45.57 -11.61
C VAL A 464 -8.04 -46.52 -11.09
N VAL A 465 -8.06 -47.73 -11.66
CA VAL A 465 -8.83 -48.86 -11.14
C VAL A 465 -7.93 -49.71 -10.25
N GLU A 466 -8.37 -49.96 -9.02
CA GLU A 466 -7.66 -50.81 -8.05
C GLU A 466 -8.31 -52.19 -7.98
N ALA A 467 -7.53 -53.26 -8.20
CA ALA A 467 -7.99 -54.64 -8.08
C ALA A 467 -7.05 -55.42 -7.16
N SER A 468 -7.55 -55.98 -6.05
CA SER A 468 -6.74 -56.84 -5.18
C SER A 468 -6.90 -58.31 -5.55
N TYR A 469 -5.83 -59.09 -5.38
CA TYR A 469 -5.78 -60.52 -5.67
C TYR A 469 -4.81 -61.26 -4.74
N LEU A 470 -4.84 -62.59 -4.80
CA LEU A 470 -3.95 -63.48 -4.06
C LEU A 470 -2.92 -64.12 -5.00
N ASP A 471 -1.64 -64.11 -4.61
CA ASP A 471 -0.53 -64.75 -5.37
C ASP A 471 0.34 -65.58 -4.42
N GLY A 472 -0.05 -66.83 -4.17
CA GLY A 472 0.80 -67.74 -3.38
C GLY A 472 0.08 -68.83 -2.58
N ALA A 473 0.73 -69.22 -1.48
CA ALA A 473 0.41 -70.39 -0.67
C ALA A 473 -0.97 -70.32 0.01
N ALA A 474 -1.46 -71.49 0.41
CA ALA A 474 -2.77 -71.63 1.03
C ALA A 474 -2.92 -70.71 2.26
N PRO A 475 -3.95 -69.83 2.28
CA PRO A 475 -4.20 -68.90 3.37
C PRO A 475 -4.48 -69.66 4.67
N LYS A 476 -4.04 -69.13 5.81
CA LYS A 476 -4.30 -69.75 7.12
C LYS A 476 -5.58 -69.17 7.72
N ALA A 477 -6.55 -70.00 8.08
CA ALA A 477 -7.74 -69.52 8.78
C ALA A 477 -7.35 -68.83 10.10
N THR A 478 -7.97 -67.70 10.39
CA THR A 478 -7.83 -66.98 11.66
C THR A 478 -9.19 -66.86 12.34
N ARG A 479 -9.19 -66.58 13.64
CA ARG A 479 -10.44 -66.28 14.35
C ARG A 479 -10.97 -64.95 13.85
N GLY A 480 -12.23 -64.94 13.43
CA GLY A 480 -12.92 -63.76 12.95
C GLY A 480 -14.34 -64.15 12.55
N GLY A 481 -15.23 -63.18 12.53
CA GLY A 481 -16.64 -63.38 12.19
C GLY A 481 -17.47 -62.17 12.57
N PHE A 482 -18.50 -61.86 11.78
CA PHE A 482 -19.49 -60.89 12.19
C PHE A 482 -20.54 -61.59 13.05
N SER A 483 -20.71 -61.12 14.29
CA SER A 483 -21.81 -61.58 15.14
C SER A 483 -23.16 -61.20 14.54
N ALA A 484 -24.23 -61.89 14.97
CA ALA A 484 -25.58 -61.59 14.51
C ALA A 484 -25.97 -60.12 14.75
N ALA A 485 -25.59 -59.56 15.89
CA ALA A 485 -25.81 -58.15 16.21
C ALA A 485 -25.07 -57.22 15.24
N ARG A 486 -23.80 -57.51 14.92
CA ARG A 486 -23.00 -56.71 13.98
C ARG A 486 -23.51 -56.81 12.55
N SER A 487 -23.80 -58.01 12.07
CA SER A 487 -24.37 -58.24 10.74
C SER A 487 -25.68 -57.47 10.54
N ARG A 488 -26.58 -57.50 11.54
CA ARG A 488 -27.84 -56.74 11.51
C ARG A 488 -27.61 -55.23 11.57
N GLY A 489 -26.68 -54.76 12.40
CA GLY A 489 -26.30 -53.36 12.48
C GLY A 489 -25.80 -52.81 11.14
N LEU A 490 -24.92 -53.56 10.46
CA LEU A 490 -24.38 -53.20 9.15
C LEU A 490 -25.49 -53.17 8.08
N VAL A 491 -26.40 -54.14 8.09
CA VAL A 491 -27.56 -54.14 7.17
C VAL A 491 -28.53 -53.01 7.46
N ARG A 492 -28.69 -52.61 8.73
CA ARG A 492 -29.51 -51.46 9.11
C ARG A 492 -28.94 -50.16 8.53
N VAL A 493 -27.62 -49.97 8.61
CA VAL A 493 -26.93 -48.85 7.95
C VAL A 493 -27.11 -48.95 6.42
N ALA A 494 -26.90 -50.12 5.82
CA ALA A 494 -27.08 -50.31 4.38
C ALA A 494 -28.50 -49.97 3.89
N CYS A 495 -29.53 -50.30 4.68
CA CYS A 495 -30.91 -49.91 4.38
C CYS A 495 -31.09 -48.39 4.40
N HIS A 496 -30.52 -47.70 5.38
CA HIS A 496 -30.59 -46.24 5.50
C HIS A 496 -29.98 -45.55 4.27
N PHE A 497 -28.82 -46.02 3.81
CA PHE A 497 -28.15 -45.52 2.61
C PHE A 497 -28.67 -46.15 1.29
N ARG A 498 -29.81 -46.86 1.34
CA ARG A 498 -30.51 -47.41 0.17
C ARG A 498 -29.65 -48.35 -0.68
N SER A 499 -28.87 -49.22 -0.03
CA SER A 499 -28.03 -50.21 -0.70
C SER A 499 -28.82 -51.08 -1.69
N PRO A 500 -28.27 -51.37 -2.88
CA PRO A 500 -28.94 -52.20 -3.87
C PRO A 500 -29.15 -53.65 -3.43
N ARG A 501 -28.28 -54.18 -2.55
CA ARG A 501 -28.33 -55.58 -2.08
C ARG A 501 -29.44 -55.83 -1.04
N VAL A 502 -29.99 -54.78 -0.44
CA VAL A 502 -30.97 -54.88 0.68
C VAL A 502 -32.33 -54.26 0.35
N LYS A 503 -32.67 -54.10 -0.94
CA LYS A 503 -33.93 -53.52 -1.43
C LYS A 503 -35.18 -54.23 -0.90
N ASN A 504 -35.12 -55.55 -0.73
CA ASN A 504 -36.23 -56.38 -0.26
C ASN A 504 -35.82 -57.26 0.93
N LEU A 505 -36.81 -57.89 1.57
CA LEU A 505 -36.58 -58.69 2.78
C LEU A 505 -35.66 -59.90 2.52
N ALA A 506 -35.78 -60.55 1.36
CA ALA A 506 -34.91 -61.66 0.99
C ALA A 506 -33.43 -61.21 0.87
N GLY A 507 -33.19 -60.06 0.24
CA GLY A 507 -31.85 -59.46 0.12
C GLY A 507 -31.26 -59.10 1.48
N LYS A 508 -32.05 -58.52 2.39
CA LYS A 508 -31.62 -58.25 3.77
C LYS A 508 -31.13 -59.52 4.48
N TYR A 509 -31.91 -60.60 4.45
CA TYR A 509 -31.52 -61.86 5.07
C TYR A 509 -30.33 -62.52 4.37
N ALA A 510 -30.25 -62.44 3.04
CA ALA A 510 -29.11 -62.97 2.29
C ALA A 510 -27.81 -62.27 2.70
N VAL A 511 -27.81 -60.94 2.79
CA VAL A 511 -26.64 -60.17 3.23
C VAL A 511 -26.28 -60.47 4.69
N ILE A 512 -27.26 -60.56 5.60
CA ILE A 512 -27.01 -60.95 7.00
C ILE A 512 -26.36 -62.33 7.06
N SER A 513 -26.95 -63.33 6.39
CA SER A 513 -26.42 -64.69 6.39
C SER A 513 -25.00 -64.74 5.84
N LYS A 514 -24.71 -63.96 4.79
CA LYS A 514 -23.40 -63.88 4.17
C LYS A 514 -22.35 -63.23 5.06
N LEU A 515 -22.72 -62.17 5.80
CA LEU A 515 -21.87 -61.55 6.82
C LEU A 515 -21.61 -62.51 7.99
N GLU A 516 -22.63 -63.17 8.53
CA GLU A 516 -22.47 -64.14 9.63
C GLU A 516 -21.60 -65.34 9.25
N LYS A 517 -21.61 -65.77 7.98
CA LYS A 517 -20.78 -66.86 7.45
C LYS A 517 -19.40 -66.41 6.95
N THR A 518 -19.05 -65.14 7.11
CA THR A 518 -17.79 -64.60 6.58
C THR A 518 -16.59 -65.30 7.22
N LEU A 519 -15.64 -65.74 6.39
CA LEU A 519 -14.41 -66.40 6.82
C LEU A 519 -13.23 -65.44 6.78
N PHE A 520 -12.40 -65.48 7.82
CA PHE A 520 -11.22 -64.65 7.93
C PHE A 520 -9.96 -65.49 7.76
N PHE A 521 -9.03 -64.97 6.97
CA PHE A 521 -7.78 -65.61 6.62
C PHE A 521 -6.61 -64.65 6.83
N GLN A 522 -5.49 -65.21 7.27
CA GLN A 522 -4.22 -64.50 7.33
C GLN A 522 -3.27 -64.99 6.23
N THR A 523 -2.66 -64.05 5.52
CA THR A 523 -1.71 -64.30 4.43
C THR A 523 -0.89 -63.05 4.14
N GLU A 524 0.36 -63.20 3.72
CA GLU A 524 1.20 -62.11 3.19
C GLU A 524 1.11 -62.02 1.66
N ALA A 525 0.44 -63.00 1.03
CA ALA A 525 0.36 -63.16 -0.42
C ALA A 525 -0.82 -62.36 -1.03
N MET A 526 -1.03 -61.12 -0.56
CA MET A 526 -2.06 -60.23 -1.07
C MET A 526 -1.43 -59.07 -1.82
N PHE A 527 -1.92 -58.86 -3.03
CA PHE A 527 -1.38 -57.85 -3.93
C PHE A 527 -2.49 -57.02 -4.53
N LEU A 528 -2.13 -55.83 -5.00
CA LEU A 528 -2.94 -54.92 -5.79
C LEU A 528 -2.35 -54.84 -7.19
N GLN A 529 -3.26 -54.84 -8.15
CA GLN A 529 -3.04 -54.38 -9.50
C GLN A 529 -3.73 -53.03 -9.64
N LEU A 530 -2.96 -52.02 -10.06
CA LEU A 530 -3.47 -50.70 -10.42
C LEU A 530 -3.46 -50.59 -11.93
N ALA A 531 -4.60 -50.24 -12.52
CA ALA A 531 -4.73 -50.02 -13.95
C ALA A 531 -5.17 -48.59 -14.22
N LEU A 532 -4.35 -47.81 -14.92
CA LEU A 532 -4.67 -46.48 -15.40
C LEU A 532 -5.00 -46.58 -16.90
N SER A 533 -6.22 -46.18 -17.26
CA SER A 533 -6.61 -46.05 -18.66
C SER A 533 -6.33 -44.63 -19.14
N THR A 534 -5.60 -44.50 -20.25
CA THR A 534 -5.33 -43.22 -20.91
C THR A 534 -6.22 -43.07 -22.15
N ASP A 535 -6.58 -41.83 -22.50
CA ASP A 535 -7.36 -41.44 -23.67
C ASP A 535 -6.72 -41.95 -24.98
N ASN A 536 -5.40 -42.13 -25.00
CA ASN A 536 -4.66 -42.77 -26.09
C ASN A 536 -4.85 -44.30 -26.18
N ASN A 537 -5.85 -44.86 -25.49
CA ASN A 537 -6.26 -46.26 -25.58
C ASN A 537 -5.19 -47.25 -25.09
N GLY A 538 -4.22 -46.76 -24.31
CA GLY A 538 -3.22 -47.54 -23.59
C GLY A 538 -3.66 -47.78 -22.14
N VAL A 539 -3.34 -48.95 -21.61
CA VAL A 539 -3.55 -49.24 -20.19
C VAL A 539 -2.17 -49.45 -19.55
N THR A 540 -1.80 -48.56 -18.63
CA THR A 540 -0.60 -48.72 -17.83
C THR A 540 -0.98 -49.45 -16.56
N THR A 541 -0.37 -50.62 -16.36
CA THR A 541 -0.63 -51.45 -15.18
C THR A 541 0.59 -51.51 -14.28
N VAL A 542 0.40 -51.25 -12.99
CA VAL A 542 1.36 -51.57 -11.94
C VAL A 542 0.81 -52.76 -11.19
N ASP A 543 1.59 -53.84 -11.11
CA ASP A 543 1.13 -55.11 -10.54
C ASP A 543 2.01 -55.53 -9.35
N LYS A 544 1.52 -56.50 -8.58
CA LYS A 544 2.21 -57.06 -7.40
C LYS A 544 2.52 -56.03 -6.31
N ILE A 545 1.67 -55.02 -6.14
CA ILE A 545 1.81 -54.04 -5.06
C ILE A 545 1.29 -54.68 -3.76
N PRO A 546 2.10 -54.84 -2.69
CA PRO A 546 1.62 -55.45 -1.45
C PRO A 546 0.41 -54.70 -0.89
N CYS A 547 -0.62 -55.42 -0.45
CA CYS A 547 -1.82 -54.82 0.12
C CYS A 547 -2.24 -55.46 1.43
N GLN A 548 -3.05 -54.74 2.21
CA GLN A 548 -3.41 -55.14 3.58
C GLN A 548 -4.79 -55.83 3.65
N LEU A 549 -5.53 -55.86 2.55
CA LEU A 549 -6.88 -56.38 2.51
C LEU A 549 -7.24 -56.90 1.12
N HIS A 550 -7.69 -58.16 1.07
CA HIS A 550 -8.43 -58.68 -0.07
C HIS A 550 -9.77 -59.24 0.41
N VAL A 551 -10.85 -58.93 -0.30
CA VAL A 551 -12.20 -59.41 0.01
C VAL A 551 -12.75 -60.10 -1.23
N GLU A 552 -13.02 -61.39 -1.10
CA GLU A 552 -13.61 -62.22 -2.15
C GLU A 552 -15.11 -62.44 -1.86
N ASP A 553 -15.96 -62.09 -2.83
CA ASP A 553 -17.40 -62.32 -2.78
C ASP A 553 -17.73 -63.69 -3.38
N CYS A 554 -17.84 -64.73 -2.55
CA CYS A 554 -18.28 -66.07 -2.98
C CYS A 554 -19.78 -66.23 -2.80
N ASP A 555 -20.46 -67.12 -3.54
CA ASP A 555 -21.94 -67.24 -3.54
C ASP A 555 -22.60 -67.12 -2.14
N ASP A 556 -22.16 -67.91 -1.16
CA ASP A 556 -22.79 -68.01 0.17
C ASP A 556 -22.06 -67.27 1.31
N GLN A 557 -20.84 -66.76 1.08
CA GLN A 557 -19.99 -66.18 2.13
C GLN A 557 -18.99 -65.17 1.58
N LEU A 558 -18.56 -64.23 2.41
CA LEU A 558 -17.36 -63.44 2.11
C LEU A 558 -16.12 -64.17 2.63
N LYS A 559 -15.01 -64.06 1.89
CA LYS A 559 -13.69 -64.41 2.43
C LYS A 559 -12.86 -63.14 2.54
N ILE A 560 -12.40 -62.86 3.76
CA ILE A 560 -11.60 -61.68 4.08
C ILE A 560 -10.17 -62.14 4.36
N TYR A 561 -9.23 -61.59 3.62
CA TYR A 561 -7.80 -61.88 3.73
C TYR A 561 -7.09 -60.64 4.30
N MET A 562 -6.23 -60.85 5.29
CA MET A 562 -5.50 -59.81 6.01
C MET A 562 -4.05 -60.26 6.28
N PRO A 563 -3.11 -59.33 6.54
CA PRO A 563 -1.77 -59.70 6.94
C PRO A 563 -1.77 -60.50 8.26
N PRO A 564 -0.76 -61.33 8.52
CA PRO A 564 -0.56 -61.94 9.83
C PRO A 564 -0.17 -60.88 10.88
N GLY A 565 -0.43 -61.20 12.15
CA GLY A 565 -0.14 -60.31 13.28
C GLY A 565 -1.38 -59.58 13.78
N GLU A 566 -1.52 -59.52 15.10
CA GLU A 566 -2.71 -58.97 15.78
C GLU A 566 -2.88 -57.47 15.46
N GLU A 567 -1.82 -56.67 15.60
CA GLU A 567 -1.84 -55.23 15.33
C GLU A 567 -2.20 -54.90 13.87
N ALA A 568 -1.64 -55.64 12.91
CA ALA A 568 -1.93 -55.43 11.49
C ALA A 568 -3.39 -55.80 11.13
N GLN A 569 -3.93 -56.85 11.77
CA GLN A 569 -5.32 -57.25 11.62
C GLN A 569 -6.28 -56.26 12.27
N GLU A 570 -5.99 -55.80 13.49
CA GLU A 570 -6.77 -54.76 14.17
C GLU A 570 -6.80 -53.47 13.35
N PHE A 571 -5.65 -53.03 12.83
CA PHE A 571 -5.58 -51.88 11.93
C PHE A 571 -6.42 -52.10 10.67
N CYS A 572 -6.34 -53.27 10.04
CA CYS A 572 -7.10 -53.58 8.83
C CYS A 572 -8.62 -53.56 9.08
N ILE A 573 -9.08 -54.18 10.18
CA ILE A 573 -10.48 -54.21 10.61
C ILE A 573 -10.99 -52.81 10.95
N ALA A 574 -10.18 -51.99 11.61
CA ALA A 574 -10.57 -50.64 12.02
C ALA A 574 -10.52 -49.62 10.87
N SER A 575 -9.64 -49.80 9.87
CA SER A 575 -9.36 -48.76 8.87
C SER A 575 -9.76 -49.13 7.43
N LYS A 576 -9.38 -50.31 6.92
CA LYS A 576 -9.51 -50.71 5.51
C LYS A 576 -10.81 -51.45 5.23
N LEU A 577 -11.12 -52.45 6.05
CA LEU A 577 -12.28 -53.32 5.89
C LEU A 577 -13.62 -52.57 5.88
N PRO A 578 -13.85 -51.53 6.72
CA PRO A 578 -15.11 -50.82 6.74
C PRO A 578 -15.49 -50.22 5.39
N ARG A 579 -14.56 -49.53 4.71
CA ARG A 579 -14.80 -48.97 3.39
C ARG A 579 -15.08 -50.08 2.36
N ARG A 580 -14.27 -51.14 2.36
CA ARG A 580 -14.42 -52.24 1.40
C ARG A 580 -15.77 -52.96 1.53
N LEU A 581 -16.29 -53.09 2.75
CA LEU A 581 -17.62 -53.64 3.00
C LEU A 581 -18.74 -52.69 2.57
N VAL A 582 -18.58 -51.37 2.74
CA VAL A 582 -19.55 -50.40 2.21
C VAL A 582 -19.56 -50.43 0.69
N GLU A 583 -18.39 -50.47 0.03
CA GLU A 583 -18.31 -50.65 -1.42
C GLU A 583 -19.06 -51.91 -1.85
N TRP A 584 -18.75 -53.05 -1.24
CA TRP A 584 -19.41 -54.33 -1.53
C TRP A 584 -20.93 -54.28 -1.34
N ILE A 585 -21.41 -53.71 -0.23
CA ILE A 585 -22.85 -53.66 0.05
C ILE A 585 -23.57 -52.68 -0.89
N MET A 586 -22.87 -51.66 -1.39
CA MET A 586 -23.39 -50.68 -2.34
C MET A 586 -23.22 -51.11 -3.81
N THR A 587 -22.50 -52.19 -4.09
CA THR A 587 -22.44 -52.80 -5.42
C THR A 587 -23.79 -53.38 -5.80
N ASP A 588 -24.32 -52.98 -6.96
CA ASP A 588 -25.52 -53.59 -7.52
C ASP A 588 -25.18 -55.02 -8.01
N PRO A 589 -25.85 -56.05 -7.48
CA PRO A 589 -25.48 -57.44 -7.76
C PRO A 589 -25.78 -57.88 -9.20
N ALA A 590 -26.56 -57.11 -9.98
CA ALA A 590 -26.87 -57.45 -11.38
C ALA A 590 -25.94 -56.76 -12.38
N SER A 591 -25.50 -55.53 -12.07
CA SER A 591 -24.63 -54.75 -12.96
C SER A 591 -23.16 -54.72 -12.54
N GLU A 592 -22.84 -55.19 -11.33
CA GLU A 592 -21.52 -55.10 -10.68
C GLU A 592 -20.98 -53.66 -10.53
N VAL A 593 -21.82 -52.65 -10.79
CA VAL A 593 -21.48 -51.24 -10.62
C VAL A 593 -21.57 -50.90 -9.13
N ILE A 594 -20.50 -50.31 -8.62
CA ILE A 594 -20.45 -49.78 -7.25
C ILE A 594 -21.25 -48.48 -7.20
N GLY A 595 -22.31 -48.43 -6.38
CA GLY A 595 -23.03 -47.18 -6.12
C GLY A 595 -22.17 -46.16 -5.37
N ARG A 596 -22.66 -44.92 -5.22
CA ARG A 596 -21.96 -43.89 -4.45
C ARG A 596 -21.66 -44.39 -3.02
N VAL A 597 -20.38 -44.39 -2.65
CA VAL A 597 -19.91 -44.69 -1.30
C VAL A 597 -20.06 -43.43 -0.45
N ASP A 598 -20.95 -43.46 0.54
CA ASP A 598 -21.17 -42.35 1.46
C ASP A 598 -20.17 -42.41 2.63
N GLU A 599 -19.46 -41.31 2.90
CA GLU A 599 -18.46 -41.26 3.98
C GLU A 599 -19.07 -41.42 5.37
N VAL A 600 -20.33 -41.02 5.57
CA VAL A 600 -21.06 -41.26 6.82
C VAL A 600 -21.31 -42.75 6.99
N ALA A 601 -21.66 -43.46 5.91
CA ALA A 601 -21.81 -44.92 5.95
C ALA A 601 -20.48 -45.61 6.31
N VAL A 602 -19.36 -45.17 5.72
CA VAL A 602 -18.02 -45.69 6.05
C VAL A 602 -17.68 -45.42 7.51
N SER A 603 -17.97 -44.22 8.03
CA SER A 603 -17.77 -43.86 9.43
C SER A 603 -18.57 -44.76 10.38
N LEU A 604 -19.86 -44.99 10.08
CA LEU A 604 -20.71 -45.88 10.87
C LEU A 604 -20.19 -47.32 10.84
N PHE A 605 -19.75 -47.82 9.68
CA PHE A 605 -19.13 -49.15 9.58
C PHE A 605 -17.87 -49.22 10.47
N LYS A 606 -16.99 -48.22 10.46
CA LYS A 606 -15.80 -48.17 11.33
C LYS A 606 -16.18 -48.27 12.81
N THR A 607 -17.19 -47.51 13.24
CA THR A 607 -17.69 -47.57 14.61
C THR A 607 -18.25 -48.96 14.94
N LEU A 608 -19.10 -49.52 14.09
CA LEU A 608 -19.71 -50.84 14.31
C LEU A 608 -18.66 -51.99 14.36
N MET A 609 -17.55 -51.86 13.65
CA MET A 609 -16.46 -52.85 13.69
C MET A 609 -15.68 -52.84 15.01
N THR A 610 -15.62 -51.70 15.71
CA THR A 610 -14.72 -51.49 16.85
C THR A 610 -15.43 -51.52 18.21
N ILE A 611 -16.75 -51.31 18.25
CA ILE A 611 -17.53 -51.32 19.49
C ILE A 611 -17.96 -52.73 19.93
N ARG A 612 -18.36 -52.82 21.20
CA ARG A 612 -19.03 -54.01 21.76
C ARG A 612 -20.42 -54.19 21.15
N ASP A 613 -20.81 -55.43 20.91
CA ASP A 613 -22.08 -55.81 20.27
C ASP A 613 -23.31 -55.23 20.98
N SER A 614 -23.29 -55.18 22.32
CA SER A 614 -24.39 -54.65 23.13
C SER A 614 -24.65 -53.15 22.95
N LEU A 615 -23.72 -52.40 22.35
CA LEU A 615 -23.85 -50.96 22.12
C LEU A 615 -24.34 -50.61 20.71
N ILE A 616 -24.41 -51.59 19.80
CA ILE A 616 -24.72 -51.36 18.38
C ILE A 616 -26.05 -50.64 18.20
N ASP A 617 -27.12 -51.14 18.81
CA ASP A 617 -28.45 -50.54 18.66
C ASP A 617 -28.52 -49.13 19.25
N SER A 618 -27.85 -48.89 20.39
CA SER A 618 -27.82 -47.58 21.05
C SER A 618 -27.08 -46.53 20.20
N ILE A 619 -25.96 -46.92 19.59
CA ILE A 619 -25.19 -46.04 18.70
C ILE A 619 -25.97 -45.75 17.42
N LEU A 620 -26.57 -46.76 16.80
CA LEU A 620 -27.38 -46.56 15.59
C LEU A 620 -28.62 -45.69 15.86
N ASP A 621 -29.26 -45.84 17.02
CA ASP A 621 -30.37 -44.97 17.45
C ASP A 621 -29.88 -43.51 17.67
N ALA A 622 -28.70 -43.32 18.27
CA ALA A 622 -28.11 -41.99 18.50
C ALA A 622 -27.69 -41.27 17.20
N GLU A 623 -27.19 -42.01 16.21
CA GLU A 623 -26.81 -41.52 14.88
C GLU A 623 -28.02 -41.34 13.94
N GLY A 624 -29.25 -41.51 14.44
CA GLY A 624 -30.48 -41.30 13.66
C GLY A 624 -30.76 -42.36 12.58
N ILE A 625 -30.06 -43.51 12.63
CA ILE A 625 -30.30 -44.62 11.72
C ILE A 625 -31.59 -45.32 12.16
N VAL A 626 -32.60 -45.47 11.29
CA VAL A 626 -33.92 -45.99 11.69
C VAL A 626 -33.91 -47.53 11.80
N LYS A 627 -34.76 -48.10 12.67
CA LYS A 627 -34.95 -49.56 12.77
C LYS A 627 -35.63 -50.08 11.51
N VAL A 628 -35.22 -51.27 11.08
CA VAL A 628 -35.75 -51.90 9.86
C VAL A 628 -36.67 -53.05 10.25
N ASP A 629 -37.92 -52.99 9.81
CA ASP A 629 -38.91 -54.04 10.07
C ASP A 629 -38.41 -55.41 9.57
N GLY A 630 -38.55 -56.43 10.42
CA GLY A 630 -38.09 -57.81 10.16
C GLY A 630 -36.67 -58.14 10.61
N LEU A 631 -35.88 -57.17 11.09
CA LEU A 631 -34.49 -57.38 11.53
C LEU A 631 -34.29 -57.49 13.06
N ALA A 632 -35.36 -57.56 13.87
CA ALA A 632 -35.25 -57.64 15.33
C ALA A 632 -34.61 -58.96 15.81
N LEU A 633 -33.69 -58.87 16.77
CA LEU A 633 -33.11 -60.04 17.45
C LEU A 633 -34.20 -60.76 18.29
N PRO A 634 -34.24 -62.10 18.29
CA PRO A 634 -35.02 -62.86 19.26
C PRO A 634 -34.65 -62.45 20.68
N ALA A 635 -35.60 -62.47 21.62
CA ALA A 635 -35.40 -62.00 22.99
C ALA A 635 -34.33 -62.78 23.79
N GLU A 636 -33.86 -63.92 23.27
CA GLU A 636 -32.86 -64.78 23.91
C GLU A 636 -31.40 -64.39 23.60
N GLU A 637 -31.16 -63.43 22.69
CA GLU A 637 -29.82 -62.97 22.27
C GLU A 637 -29.56 -61.48 22.58
N ARG A 638 -30.32 -60.87 23.49
CA ARG A 638 -30.15 -59.46 23.92
C ARG A 638 -29.29 -59.30 25.15
#